data_AF-A0A1X1WVI5-F1
#
_entry.id   AF-A0A1X1WVI5-F1
#
_cell.length_a   1.000
_cell.length_b   1.000
_cell.length_c   1.000
_cell.angle_alpha   90.00
_cell.angle_beta   90.00
_cell.angle_gamma   90.00
#
_symmetry.space_group_name_H-M   'P 1'
#
loop_
_entity.id
_entity.type
_entity.pdbx_description
1 polymer ?
#
loop_
_entity_poly.entity_id
_entity_poly.type
_entity_poly.pdbx_seq_one_letter_code
_entity_poly.pdbx_strand_id
1 'polypeptide(L)'
;MGVGIAAAMSTGAGVAYADDGAGSDSSASSSSSSGDTSAKSTTSTKASLGAEPDKKSSTSDAGDGVDSPGSAKSDSDEADSDETAEAESELSEEISDRAEQAEELASERTEEAAADLEKERPGKADSDRAERGDEIGGGNDTITSVPEVDPSTTEAAPIVSIDSPSPSASSTKVSVDTSRAERTAQTSSDAKQIAHTAAVAAPAPTTFGSMLQAMLLNFQRQFFNKLPTANPVQSSGQASNGSVTGTVGATDADGDPLEVTLSQRPKGGEVVVHADGSYVYTPTAALLASGGTDTFTVLVRETNASSHTHGLSGLLNNLLRVLGGGKATPSGTISQVVTVTIKKAVGQGSPDQGIPEPGPITENPNGYDSGLSEPFKVPDKSTGRTHNILDYGATSNMAGDNDAAAIQRAINAAQAGDSVYMPDGVYHIKSTIVAKAGVSLIGQSQQGTVLASAFSSMEYMFSNPYAVIYVAPSTNNLTISSFTITQASGKVFNAGVTVGSESGGPVSRIAIKDLFIERHRRFGIQLENANNVLVDGNVIKNASALDGGGSGYGVLISGDNSYNNWIKNNTVGPTIRHGILIQQAHHNLVEHNTVTGAVSGAIDLHGEDEYSNEIRYNTVSDCVRNGTTVSPNGAGIEIGEYSGVIGTDEMHDNSGANNWIHHNVVYNCSCGIAITNNSNYAIIEDNVLYNNLDAGIQAVHAPLNNLTIRRNSIYNNGSGILLNDVVNALVEDNIIRDNRYYGIWTNAGVTQYLITGNTLLRNAIDILLGSENGQVRTST
;
A
#
# COMPACT_ATOMS: atom_id res chain seq x y z
N MET A 1 -62.71 8.63 -0.39
CA MET A 1 -62.88 7.39 0.40
C MET A 1 -61.57 7.07 1.10
N GLY A 2 -61.51 6.04 1.94
CA GLY A 2 -60.47 5.88 2.97
C GLY A 2 -59.04 5.57 2.50
N VAL A 3 -58.10 5.75 3.43
CA VAL A 3 -56.66 5.45 3.32
C VAL A 3 -56.41 3.94 3.41
N GLY A 4 -55.32 3.46 2.79
CA GLY A 4 -54.82 2.10 2.96
C GLY A 4 -53.32 2.00 2.70
N ILE A 5 -52.51 2.32 3.71
CA ILE A 5 -51.07 2.02 3.73
C ILE A 5 -50.87 0.71 4.48
N ALA A 6 -50.08 -0.22 3.92
CA ALA A 6 -49.71 -1.47 4.56
C ALA A 6 -48.19 -1.52 4.77
N ALA A 7 -47.75 -1.29 6.01
CA ALA A 7 -46.40 -1.63 6.46
C ALA A 7 -46.47 -2.91 7.28
N ALA A 8 -45.52 -3.82 7.09
CA ALA A 8 -45.41 -5.06 7.86
C ALA A 8 -44.05 -5.09 8.58
N MET A 9 -44.06 -4.79 9.88
CA MET A 9 -42.94 -5.09 10.75
C MET A 9 -43.07 -6.53 11.27
N SER A 10 -41.94 -7.20 11.46
CA SER A 10 -41.86 -8.49 12.15
C SER A 10 -40.78 -8.41 13.21
N THR A 11 -41.14 -8.72 14.45
CA THR A 11 -40.25 -8.58 15.62
C THR A 11 -40.17 -9.89 16.38
N GLY A 12 -38.94 -10.39 16.55
CA GLY A 12 -38.49 -11.11 17.73
C GLY A 12 -39.08 -12.49 18.04
N ALA A 13 -38.22 -13.50 18.03
CA ALA A 13 -38.13 -14.48 19.12
C ALA A 13 -36.71 -15.09 19.13
N GLY A 14 -35.93 -14.81 20.17
CA GLY A 14 -34.72 -15.58 20.47
C GLY A 14 -35.10 -16.81 21.29
N VAL A 15 -34.34 -17.90 21.16
CA VAL A 15 -34.49 -19.10 21.99
C VAL A 15 -33.10 -19.56 22.43
N ALA A 16 -32.82 -19.44 23.72
CA ALA A 16 -31.74 -20.18 24.38
C ALA A 16 -32.31 -21.49 24.96
N TYR A 17 -31.45 -22.49 25.16
CA TYR A 17 -31.76 -23.62 26.04
C TYR A 17 -30.49 -24.09 26.75
N ALA A 18 -30.66 -24.65 27.95
CA ALA A 18 -29.58 -24.91 28.90
C ALA A 18 -29.11 -26.37 28.91
N ASP A 19 -28.01 -26.60 29.64
CA ASP A 19 -27.48 -27.91 30.04
C ASP A 19 -28.41 -28.63 31.05
N ASP A 20 -28.35 -29.97 31.09
CA ASP A 20 -28.95 -30.79 32.13
C ASP A 20 -28.33 -32.22 32.19
N GLY A 21 -27.20 -32.34 32.89
CA GLY A 21 -26.91 -33.41 33.86
C GLY A 21 -27.13 -34.91 33.51
N ALA A 22 -26.02 -35.58 33.18
CA ALA A 22 -25.58 -36.91 33.67
C ALA A 22 -26.47 -38.19 33.57
N GLY A 23 -25.85 -39.34 33.22
CA GLY A 23 -26.29 -40.64 33.77
C GLY A 23 -26.03 -41.95 33.00
N SER A 24 -24.96 -42.67 33.39
CA SER A 24 -24.85 -44.14 33.46
C SER A 24 -24.78 -45.06 32.21
N ASP A 25 -23.89 -46.05 32.37
CA ASP A 25 -23.99 -47.49 32.00
C ASP A 25 -23.95 -47.99 30.55
N SER A 26 -22.70 -48.26 30.14
CA SER A 26 -22.22 -49.43 29.41
C SER A 26 -23.18 -50.60 29.08
N SER A 27 -23.10 -51.07 27.82
CA SER A 27 -22.90 -52.50 27.54
C SER A 27 -22.22 -52.68 26.16
N ALA A 28 -21.65 -53.85 25.89
CA ALA A 28 -20.79 -54.10 24.73
C ALA A 28 -21.24 -55.34 23.93
N SER A 29 -20.49 -55.64 22.85
CA SER A 29 -20.57 -56.87 22.02
C SER A 29 -21.72 -56.89 20.99
N SER A 30 -21.63 -57.58 19.85
CA SER A 30 -20.46 -58.16 19.13
C SER A 30 -20.87 -58.68 17.73
N SER A 31 -19.95 -59.39 17.07
CA SER A 31 -20.09 -60.23 15.86
C SER A 31 -19.87 -59.54 14.50
N SER A 32 -19.39 -60.23 13.45
CA SER A 32 -18.10 -60.96 13.28
C SER A 32 -18.12 -61.79 11.98
N SER A 33 -17.16 -61.57 11.07
CA SER A 33 -16.71 -62.50 10.00
C SER A 33 -15.84 -61.70 9.00
N SER A 34 -14.91 -62.27 8.23
CA SER A 34 -14.14 -63.53 8.34
C SER A 34 -12.91 -63.39 7.43
N GLY A 35 -11.75 -63.95 7.80
CA GLY A 35 -10.47 -63.72 7.10
C GLY A 35 -10.09 -64.75 6.02
N ASP A 36 -8.77 -65.00 5.94
CA ASP A 36 -8.06 -66.03 5.14
C ASP A 36 -7.86 -65.76 3.61
N THR A 37 -6.71 -66.05 2.97
CA THR A 37 -5.36 -66.45 3.49
C THR A 37 -4.20 -66.26 2.47
N SER A 38 -2.96 -66.29 2.98
CA SER A 38 -1.75 -66.96 2.39
C SER A 38 -1.03 -66.42 1.13
N ALA A 39 0.26 -66.71 0.86
CA ALA A 39 1.41 -67.12 1.70
C ALA A 39 2.71 -67.26 0.87
N LYS A 40 3.90 -67.06 1.48
CA LYS A 40 5.19 -67.83 1.41
C LYS A 40 6.34 -67.03 2.07
N SER A 41 7.34 -67.55 2.80
CA SER A 41 8.21 -68.76 2.69
C SER A 41 9.39 -68.53 1.71
N THR A 42 10.69 -68.76 2.01
CA THR A 42 11.40 -69.31 3.20
C THR A 42 12.94 -69.18 3.05
N THR A 43 13.70 -69.16 4.16
CA THR A 43 15.12 -69.63 4.35
C THR A 43 16.28 -69.01 3.52
N SER A 44 17.59 -69.12 3.87
CA SER A 44 18.36 -69.02 5.14
C SER A 44 19.85 -69.38 4.88
N THR A 45 20.86 -68.72 5.50
CA THR A 45 22.14 -69.36 5.97
C THR A 45 23.13 -68.42 6.70
N LYS A 46 23.78 -68.96 7.74
CA LYS A 46 25.16 -68.81 8.32
C LYS A 46 26.12 -67.65 7.91
N ALA A 47 27.15 -67.25 8.69
CA ALA A 47 27.52 -67.28 10.13
C ALA A 47 29.00 -66.79 10.32
N SER A 48 29.42 -66.44 11.56
CA SER A 48 30.83 -66.49 12.08
C SER A 48 31.82 -65.37 11.63
N LEU A 49 32.79 -64.83 12.40
CA LEU A 49 33.16 -64.89 13.85
C LEU A 49 34.17 -63.76 14.23
N GLY A 50 34.28 -63.41 15.53
CA GLY A 50 35.45 -62.75 16.19
C GLY A 50 35.36 -61.24 16.45
N ALA A 51 36.02 -60.63 17.46
CA ALA A 51 36.73 -61.17 18.65
C ALA A 51 36.96 -60.06 19.72
N GLU A 52 37.16 -60.45 20.99
CA GLU A 52 37.68 -59.61 22.12
C GLU A 52 39.23 -59.52 22.10
N PRO A 53 39.97 -58.68 22.91
CA PRO A 53 39.61 -58.12 24.24
C PRO A 53 40.17 -56.71 24.67
N ASP A 54 39.92 -56.38 25.95
CA ASP A 54 40.81 -55.71 26.93
C ASP A 54 40.94 -54.17 27.14
N LYS A 55 40.36 -53.73 28.29
CA LYS A 55 40.96 -52.98 29.44
C LYS A 55 41.55 -51.55 29.32
N LYS A 56 41.07 -50.70 30.25
CA LYS A 56 41.75 -49.58 30.97
C LYS A 56 42.13 -48.34 30.13
N SER A 57 42.24 -47.11 30.65
CA SER A 57 42.05 -46.50 32.00
C SER A 57 42.02 -44.96 31.84
N SER A 58 41.69 -44.09 32.81
CA SER A 58 40.78 -44.08 33.99
C SER A 58 41.02 -42.75 34.77
N THR A 59 40.13 -42.35 35.70
CA THR A 59 40.28 -41.25 36.71
C THR A 59 40.48 -39.83 36.13
N SER A 60 40.13 -38.72 36.78
CA SER A 60 39.56 -38.39 38.11
C SER A 60 39.08 -36.91 38.07
N ASP A 61 38.34 -36.29 39.01
CA ASP A 61 37.44 -36.60 40.16
C ASP A 61 36.88 -35.21 40.60
N ALA A 62 35.76 -34.95 41.27
CA ALA A 62 34.57 -35.67 41.77
C ALA A 62 33.44 -34.60 41.95
N GLY A 63 32.20 -34.85 42.43
CA GLY A 63 31.61 -36.03 43.06
C GLY A 63 30.11 -35.86 43.38
N ASP A 64 29.56 -36.80 44.15
CA ASP A 64 28.23 -36.92 44.80
C ASP A 64 27.30 -35.67 44.75
N GLY A 65 26.02 -35.72 44.38
CA GLY A 65 24.95 -36.72 44.63
C GLY A 65 23.64 -35.93 44.92
N VAL A 66 22.45 -36.50 45.18
CA VAL A 66 21.99 -37.89 45.35
C VAL A 66 20.48 -37.96 44.97
N ASP A 67 20.05 -39.14 44.48
CA ASP A 67 18.69 -39.70 44.56
C ASP A 67 17.49 -39.18 43.73
N SER A 68 16.47 -40.05 43.66
CA SER A 68 15.25 -39.95 42.84
C SER A 68 13.96 -39.66 43.66
N PRO A 69 12.85 -39.25 43.00
CA PRO A 69 11.75 -38.58 43.69
C PRO A 69 10.77 -39.50 44.44
N GLY A 70 10.19 -38.98 45.52
CA GLY A 70 9.01 -39.53 46.20
C GLY A 70 7.81 -38.59 46.05
N SER A 71 6.64 -39.14 45.73
CA SER A 71 5.44 -38.36 45.38
C SER A 71 4.67 -37.82 46.60
N ALA A 72 4.34 -36.53 46.60
CA ALA A 72 3.26 -35.98 47.42
C ALA A 72 2.41 -35.00 46.60
N LYS A 73 1.10 -35.18 46.73
CA LYS A 73 0.01 -34.49 46.04
C LYS A 73 -0.01 -32.98 46.32
N SER A 74 -0.50 -32.23 45.34
CA SER A 74 -1.02 -30.87 45.54
C SER A 74 -2.36 -30.91 46.30
N ASP A 75 -2.47 -30.09 47.34
CA ASP A 75 -3.73 -29.45 47.71
C ASP A 75 -3.71 -28.01 47.14
N SER A 76 -4.89 -27.43 46.90
CA SER A 76 -5.06 -26.13 46.24
C SER A 76 -5.45 -25.04 47.22
N ASP A 77 -4.71 -23.94 47.23
CA ASP A 77 -5.15 -22.66 47.79
C ASP A 77 -5.20 -21.63 46.64
N GLU A 78 -6.34 -20.96 46.46
CA GLU A 78 -6.50 -19.84 45.52
C GLU A 78 -6.14 -18.52 46.22
N ALA A 79 -5.59 -17.56 45.47
CA ALA A 79 -5.26 -16.23 45.96
C ALA A 79 -5.69 -15.17 44.92
N ASP A 80 -6.26 -14.08 45.42
CA ASP A 80 -6.99 -13.02 44.70
C ASP A 80 -6.41 -12.55 43.35
N SER A 81 -7.33 -12.28 42.42
CA SER A 81 -7.08 -11.65 41.11
C SER A 81 -7.49 -10.17 41.02
N ASP A 82 -8.06 -9.60 42.08
CA ASP A 82 -8.73 -8.29 42.01
C ASP A 82 -7.82 -7.09 42.35
N GLU A 83 -6.67 -7.28 43.01
CA GLU A 83 -5.75 -6.16 43.35
C GLU A 83 -5.00 -5.56 42.13
N THR A 84 -4.95 -6.25 40.98
CA THR A 84 -4.24 -5.75 39.78
C THR A 84 -5.11 -4.88 38.88
N ALA A 85 -6.42 -5.12 38.80
CA ALA A 85 -7.31 -4.36 37.91
C ALA A 85 -7.50 -2.90 38.35
N GLU A 86 -7.60 -2.65 39.66
CA GLU A 86 -7.69 -1.29 40.22
C GLU A 86 -6.41 -0.48 39.91
N ALA A 87 -5.24 -1.13 39.96
CA ALA A 87 -3.94 -0.49 39.71
C ALA A 87 -3.75 -0.04 38.24
N GLU A 88 -4.27 -0.79 37.27
CA GLU A 88 -4.25 -0.38 35.86
C GLU A 88 -5.27 0.73 35.55
N SER A 89 -6.38 0.78 36.30
CA SER A 89 -7.35 1.88 36.22
C SER A 89 -6.77 3.20 36.73
N GLU A 90 -6.18 3.22 37.93
CA GLU A 90 -5.59 4.46 38.48
C GLU A 90 -4.40 4.96 37.63
N LEU A 91 -3.58 4.07 37.06
CA LEU A 91 -2.43 4.48 36.23
C LEU A 91 -2.86 5.07 34.88
N SER A 92 -3.96 4.59 34.30
CA SER A 92 -4.47 5.09 33.02
C SER A 92 -5.24 6.41 33.17
N GLU A 93 -5.99 6.60 34.26
CA GLU A 93 -6.56 7.91 34.61
C GLU A 93 -5.45 8.94 34.93
N GLU A 94 -4.41 8.60 35.71
CA GLU A 94 -3.34 9.57 36.02
C GLU A 94 -2.53 9.99 34.77
N ILE A 95 -2.39 9.12 33.77
CA ILE A 95 -1.79 9.49 32.48
C ILE A 95 -2.71 10.41 31.67
N SER A 96 -4.02 10.17 31.68
CA SER A 96 -5.01 11.02 31.00
C SER A 96 -5.07 12.42 31.62
N ASP A 97 -5.19 12.52 32.94
CA ASP A 97 -5.24 13.78 33.69
C ASP A 97 -3.97 14.63 33.47
N ARG A 98 -2.79 14.00 33.39
CA ARG A 98 -1.53 14.68 33.11
C ARG A 98 -1.39 15.11 31.65
N ALA A 99 -2.06 14.43 30.71
CA ALA A 99 -2.14 14.85 29.32
C ALA A 99 -3.07 16.07 29.16
N GLU A 100 -4.26 16.05 29.76
CA GLU A 100 -5.18 17.20 29.74
C GLU A 100 -4.58 18.43 30.42
N GLN A 101 -3.92 18.27 31.59
CA GLN A 101 -3.19 19.37 32.24
C GLN A 101 -2.04 19.93 31.37
N ALA A 102 -1.40 19.08 30.54
CA ALA A 102 -0.36 19.55 29.62
C ALA A 102 -0.95 20.34 28.43
N GLU A 103 -2.14 19.98 27.93
CA GLU A 103 -2.86 20.78 26.92
C GLU A 103 -3.43 22.08 27.52
N GLU A 104 -3.94 22.06 28.75
CA GLU A 104 -4.41 23.26 29.46
C GLU A 104 -3.25 24.27 29.66
N LEU A 105 -2.11 23.82 30.21
CA LEU A 105 -0.90 24.65 30.37
C LEU A 105 -0.30 25.15 29.04
N ALA A 106 -0.49 24.41 27.94
CA ALA A 106 -0.12 24.87 26.60
C ALA A 106 -1.10 25.94 26.07
N SER A 107 -2.40 25.82 26.39
CA SER A 107 -3.42 26.80 26.03
C SER A 107 -3.25 28.12 26.78
N GLU A 108 -3.00 28.10 28.09
CA GLU A 108 -2.75 29.30 28.91
C GLU A 108 -1.53 30.08 28.40
N ARG A 109 -0.43 29.38 28.08
CA ARG A 109 0.76 30.00 27.47
C ARG A 109 0.49 30.59 26.09
N THR A 110 -0.48 30.05 25.36
CA THR A 110 -0.88 30.58 24.04
C THR A 110 -1.72 31.85 24.20
N GLU A 111 -2.59 31.94 25.21
CA GLU A 111 -3.29 33.18 25.54
C GLU A 111 -2.35 34.27 26.11
N GLU A 112 -1.39 33.91 26.97
CA GLU A 112 -0.39 34.86 27.49
C GLU A 112 0.48 35.43 26.35
N ALA A 113 0.90 34.59 25.39
CA ALA A 113 1.62 35.03 24.19
C ALA A 113 0.76 35.92 23.27
N ALA A 114 -0.55 35.66 23.16
CA ALA A 114 -1.47 36.52 22.41
C ALA A 114 -1.66 37.89 23.10
N ALA A 115 -1.73 37.92 24.43
CA ALA A 115 -1.92 39.14 25.22
C ALA A 115 -0.73 40.11 25.16
N ASP A 116 0.49 39.64 24.87
CA ASP A 116 1.64 40.51 24.59
C ASP A 116 1.68 41.01 23.13
N LEU A 117 1.20 40.22 22.16
CA LEU A 117 1.11 40.66 20.75
C LEU A 117 0.08 41.77 20.52
N GLU A 118 -0.98 41.84 21.33
CA GLU A 118 -2.02 42.87 21.24
C GLU A 118 -1.51 44.28 21.65
N LYS A 119 -0.34 44.38 22.30
CA LYS A 119 0.22 45.65 22.84
C LYS A 119 0.95 46.51 21.80
N GLU A 120 1.36 45.97 20.65
CA GLU A 120 2.20 46.68 19.66
C GLU A 120 1.50 47.07 18.34
N ARG A 121 0.21 47.47 18.37
CA ARG A 121 -0.51 47.96 17.18
C ARG A 121 -1.16 49.35 17.34
N PRO A 122 -0.82 50.35 16.49
CA PRO A 122 -1.37 51.70 16.60
C PRO A 122 -2.54 52.01 15.64
N GLY A 123 -3.55 52.75 16.14
CA GLY A 123 -4.43 53.61 15.32
C GLY A 123 -5.74 52.99 14.78
N LYS A 124 -6.84 53.78 14.81
CA LYS A 124 -8.22 53.35 14.44
C LYS A 124 -9.01 54.48 13.75
N ALA A 125 -9.85 54.11 12.76
CA ALA A 125 -11.09 54.80 12.32
C ALA A 125 -12.00 53.73 11.63
N ASP A 126 -13.27 53.47 12.01
CA ASP A 126 -14.55 54.24 11.85
C ASP A 126 -15.16 54.17 10.43
N SER A 127 -16.46 53.91 10.19
CA SER A 127 -17.60 53.53 11.07
C SER A 127 -18.76 52.81 10.30
N ASP A 128 -19.79 52.29 11.02
CA ASP A 128 -21.19 51.92 10.59
C ASP A 128 -21.45 50.81 9.48
N ARG A 129 -22.36 49.78 9.51
CA ARG A 129 -23.74 49.51 10.04
C ARG A 129 -24.86 49.76 8.97
N ALA A 130 -25.98 49.05 8.74
CA ALA A 130 -26.82 47.97 9.36
C ALA A 130 -27.85 47.43 8.27
N GLU A 131 -28.81 46.48 8.39
CA GLU A 131 -29.17 45.30 9.24
C GLU A 131 -30.59 44.74 8.80
N ARG A 132 -30.94 43.43 8.96
CA ARG A 132 -32.26 42.74 8.66
C ARG A 132 -32.65 42.56 7.16
N GLY A 133 -33.54 41.62 6.73
CA GLY A 133 -34.22 40.47 7.39
C GLY A 133 -35.36 39.78 6.56
N ASP A 134 -35.61 38.48 6.83
CA ASP A 134 -36.84 37.62 6.75
C ASP A 134 -37.62 37.16 5.44
N GLU A 135 -37.67 35.82 5.28
CA GLU A 135 -38.79 34.85 5.11
C GLU A 135 -39.81 34.67 3.92
N ILE A 136 -39.87 33.40 3.44
CA ILE A 136 -41.02 32.48 3.14
C ILE A 136 -42.00 32.67 1.94
N GLY A 137 -42.25 31.56 1.21
CA GLY A 137 -43.46 31.32 0.38
C GLY A 137 -43.38 30.11 -0.60
N GLY A 138 -44.45 29.29 -0.72
CA GLY A 138 -44.59 28.19 -1.73
C GLY A 138 -45.77 28.45 -2.71
N GLY A 139 -46.19 27.56 -3.63
CA GLY A 139 -45.69 26.23 -4.04
C GLY A 139 -46.69 25.44 -4.94
N ASN A 140 -46.22 24.33 -5.53
CA ASN A 140 -46.95 23.18 -6.16
C ASN A 140 -47.60 23.24 -7.58
N ASP A 141 -47.69 22.03 -8.15
CA ASP A 141 -48.56 21.48 -9.23
C ASP A 141 -48.24 21.56 -10.75
N THR A 142 -48.74 20.64 -11.61
CA THR A 142 -48.28 19.25 -11.97
C THR A 142 -48.81 18.90 -13.42
N ILE A 143 -48.44 17.73 -14.01
CA ILE A 143 -49.20 16.90 -15.02
C ILE A 143 -48.83 16.93 -16.55
N THR A 144 -48.09 15.88 -17.00
CA THR A 144 -48.17 15.09 -18.29
C THR A 144 -47.94 15.75 -19.70
N SER A 145 -47.55 15.06 -20.80
CA SER A 145 -47.17 13.64 -21.09
C SER A 145 -46.35 13.46 -22.41
N VAL A 146 -45.69 12.29 -22.52
CA VAL A 146 -45.08 11.53 -23.67
C VAL A 146 -45.91 11.48 -25.00
N PRO A 147 -45.38 11.03 -26.19
CA PRO A 147 -44.36 9.97 -26.43
C PRO A 147 -43.30 10.16 -27.56
N GLU A 148 -42.54 9.08 -27.85
CA GLU A 148 -41.38 8.96 -28.75
C GLU A 148 -41.71 8.72 -30.25
N VAL A 149 -40.72 8.92 -31.15
CA VAL A 149 -40.43 8.07 -32.34
C VAL A 149 -38.93 8.14 -32.73
N ASP A 150 -38.31 7.00 -33.07
CA ASP A 150 -37.07 6.81 -33.86
C ASP A 150 -37.32 5.67 -34.87
N PRO A 151 -36.82 5.68 -36.13
CA PRO A 151 -35.58 4.94 -36.43
C PRO A 151 -34.73 5.35 -37.68
N SER A 152 -33.39 5.32 -37.53
CA SER A 152 -32.39 4.74 -38.47
C SER A 152 -32.12 5.32 -39.90
N THR A 153 -30.84 5.43 -40.31
CA THR A 153 -30.17 4.57 -41.35
C THR A 153 -28.73 5.02 -41.74
N THR A 154 -28.02 4.14 -42.47
CA THR A 154 -26.65 4.17 -43.08
C THR A 154 -26.41 5.31 -44.10
N GLU A 155 -25.22 5.59 -44.69
CA GLU A 155 -24.11 4.74 -45.19
C GLU A 155 -22.74 5.49 -45.27
N ALA A 156 -21.72 5.01 -46.03
CA ALA A 156 -20.29 5.35 -45.80
C ALA A 156 -19.37 5.61 -47.03
N ALA A 157 -18.24 6.28 -46.77
CA ALA A 157 -16.96 6.33 -47.54
C ALA A 157 -16.98 7.05 -48.92
N PRO A 158 -15.85 7.21 -49.67
CA PRO A 158 -14.40 6.99 -49.37
C PRO A 158 -13.48 8.19 -49.75
N ILE A 159 -12.12 8.05 -49.69
CA ILE A 159 -11.11 8.33 -50.78
C ILE A 159 -9.65 8.67 -50.33
N VAL A 160 -8.72 7.76 -50.69
CA VAL A 160 -7.30 7.92 -51.14
C VAL A 160 -6.15 8.38 -50.19
N SER A 161 -4.95 7.82 -50.45
CA SER A 161 -3.66 8.03 -49.77
C SER A 161 -2.50 8.26 -50.77
N ILE A 162 -1.50 9.08 -50.42
CA ILE A 162 -0.11 9.22 -50.96
C ILE A 162 0.63 10.29 -50.11
N ASP A 163 1.96 10.39 -49.98
CA ASP A 163 3.10 9.45 -49.99
C ASP A 163 4.30 10.17 -49.30
N SER A 164 5.38 9.48 -48.89
CA SER A 164 6.52 10.06 -48.13
C SER A 164 7.78 10.35 -48.95
N PRO A 165 8.64 11.29 -48.50
CA PRO A 165 10.02 10.90 -48.18
C PRO A 165 10.70 11.67 -47.02
N SER A 166 11.81 11.11 -46.52
CA SER A 166 12.73 11.70 -45.53
C SER A 166 13.94 12.39 -46.19
N PRO A 167 14.66 13.27 -45.47
CA PRO A 167 16.13 13.23 -45.53
C PRO A 167 16.80 13.23 -44.13
N SER A 168 18.14 13.09 -44.15
CA SER A 168 19.01 12.82 -42.98
C SER A 168 19.67 14.07 -42.35
N ALA A 169 20.39 13.86 -41.25
CA ALA A 169 20.98 14.89 -40.39
C ALA A 169 22.43 15.31 -40.76
N SER A 170 22.86 16.46 -40.21
CA SER A 170 24.27 16.84 -40.04
C SER A 170 24.43 17.76 -38.82
N SER A 171 25.66 18.00 -38.36
CA SER A 171 25.96 18.49 -37.00
C SER A 171 26.78 19.77 -36.93
N THR A 172 26.66 20.51 -35.83
CA THR A 172 27.66 21.50 -35.37
C THR A 172 27.57 21.65 -33.84
N LYS A 173 28.72 21.74 -33.14
CA LYS A 173 28.80 22.15 -31.72
C LYS A 173 29.35 23.57 -31.61
N VAL A 174 28.78 24.40 -30.75
CA VAL A 174 29.46 25.55 -30.13
C VAL A 174 28.99 25.66 -28.67
N SER A 175 29.92 25.96 -27.76
CA SER A 175 29.66 26.08 -26.31
C SER A 175 29.16 27.48 -25.93
N VAL A 176 28.46 27.58 -24.79
CA VAL A 176 28.27 28.86 -24.07
C VAL A 176 28.67 28.65 -22.60
N ASP A 177 29.34 29.66 -22.05
CA ASP A 177 29.90 29.68 -20.69
C ASP A 177 28.85 30.17 -19.66
N THR A 178 29.02 29.81 -18.38
CA THR A 178 28.05 30.11 -17.30
C THR A 178 28.74 30.66 -16.04
N SER A 179 28.72 31.99 -15.86
CA SER A 179 29.31 32.66 -14.70
C SER A 179 28.37 33.66 -13.99
N ARG A 180 27.72 33.18 -12.92
CA ARG A 180 27.44 33.86 -11.63
C ARG A 180 27.02 35.35 -11.58
N ALA A 181 25.76 35.59 -11.16
CA ALA A 181 25.32 36.59 -10.16
C ALA A 181 23.84 36.29 -9.81
N GLU A 182 23.43 35.87 -8.61
CA GLU A 182 23.38 36.55 -7.29
C GLU A 182 22.15 37.47 -7.02
N ARG A 183 21.05 36.82 -6.60
CA ARG A 183 20.25 37.08 -5.38
C ARG A 183 19.69 38.50 -5.04
N THR A 184 18.35 38.53 -4.87
CA THR A 184 17.56 39.16 -3.76
C THR A 184 16.67 40.38 -4.08
N ALA A 185 15.40 40.29 -3.62
CA ALA A 185 14.36 41.36 -3.50
C ALA A 185 13.82 41.99 -4.81
N GLN A 186 12.64 42.61 -4.86
CA GLN A 186 11.66 42.97 -3.81
C GLN A 186 10.20 42.90 -4.32
N THR A 187 9.22 43.01 -3.42
CA THR A 187 7.77 43.02 -3.70
C THR A 187 7.24 44.37 -4.22
N SER A 188 6.18 44.32 -5.05
CA SER A 188 5.32 45.49 -5.36
C SER A 188 3.91 45.04 -5.80
N SER A 189 2.87 45.78 -5.40
CA SER A 189 1.46 45.44 -5.63
C SER A 189 0.81 46.15 -6.84
N ASP A 190 -0.36 45.63 -7.23
CA ASP A 190 -1.47 46.30 -7.94
C ASP A 190 -1.24 46.98 -9.32
N ALA A 191 -1.37 46.13 -10.35
CA ALA A 191 -2.27 46.29 -11.49
C ALA A 191 -2.55 47.70 -12.09
N LYS A 192 -2.12 47.89 -13.37
CA LYS A 192 -3.06 48.22 -14.47
C LYS A 192 -2.51 48.08 -15.90
N GLN A 193 -3.35 47.49 -16.76
CA GLN A 193 -3.64 47.92 -18.14
C GLN A 193 -2.55 47.85 -19.24
N ILE A 194 -2.44 46.66 -19.86
CA ILE A 194 -2.14 46.46 -21.29
C ILE A 194 -3.02 45.25 -21.71
N ALA A 195 -3.80 45.15 -22.78
CA ALA A 195 -4.41 46.01 -23.79
C ALA A 195 -5.05 45.01 -24.80
N HIS A 196 -6.33 45.15 -25.19
CA HIS A 196 -6.96 44.14 -26.06
C HIS A 196 -6.40 44.17 -27.51
N THR A 197 -6.01 43.01 -28.04
CA THR A 197 -5.95 42.78 -29.49
C THR A 197 -7.34 42.40 -29.99
N ALA A 198 -7.97 43.27 -30.77
CA ALA A 198 -9.29 42.98 -31.36
C ALA A 198 -9.16 41.95 -32.49
N ALA A 199 -10.09 40.98 -32.54
CA ALA A 199 -10.17 40.03 -33.65
C ALA A 199 -10.58 40.73 -34.96
N VAL A 200 -10.05 40.25 -36.09
CA VAL A 200 -10.39 40.78 -37.42
C VAL A 200 -11.78 40.28 -37.82
N ALA A 201 -12.72 41.20 -38.06
CA ALA A 201 -14.05 40.85 -38.54
C ALA A 201 -14.00 40.28 -39.97
N ALA A 202 -14.73 39.19 -40.21
CA ALA A 202 -14.87 38.60 -41.54
C ALA A 202 -15.62 39.55 -42.50
N PRO A 203 -15.27 39.58 -43.81
CA PRO A 203 -15.94 40.43 -44.78
C PRO A 203 -17.40 40.02 -44.99
N ALA A 204 -18.29 41.00 -45.17
CA ALA A 204 -19.71 40.77 -45.40
C ALA A 204 -19.96 39.99 -46.73
N PRO A 205 -20.94 39.09 -46.78
CA PRO A 205 -21.22 38.26 -47.96
C PRO A 205 -21.67 39.11 -49.16
N THR A 206 -20.91 39.07 -50.25
CA THR A 206 -21.11 39.93 -51.45
C THR A 206 -22.02 39.33 -52.52
N THR A 207 -22.49 38.08 -52.35
CA THR A 207 -23.39 37.40 -53.30
C THR A 207 -24.65 36.87 -52.63
N PHE A 208 -25.74 36.74 -53.39
CA PHE A 208 -27.00 36.16 -52.90
C PHE A 208 -26.82 34.72 -52.37
N GLY A 209 -25.97 33.91 -53.01
CA GLY A 209 -25.61 32.57 -52.52
C GLY A 209 -24.92 32.62 -51.16
N SER A 210 -23.90 33.47 -50.99
CA SER A 210 -23.24 33.67 -49.69
C SER A 210 -24.16 34.28 -48.63
N MET A 211 -25.15 35.10 -49.02
CA MET A 211 -26.13 35.67 -48.11
C MET A 211 -27.15 34.61 -47.63
N LEU A 212 -27.61 33.73 -48.52
CA LEU A 212 -28.46 32.60 -48.16
C LEU A 212 -27.72 31.57 -47.30
N GLN A 213 -26.44 31.30 -47.62
CA GLN A 213 -25.56 30.45 -46.81
C GLN A 213 -25.37 31.03 -45.40
N ALA A 214 -25.09 32.33 -45.28
CA ALA A 214 -24.97 33.01 -43.99
C ALA A 214 -26.31 33.04 -43.21
N MET A 215 -27.44 33.21 -43.90
CA MET A 215 -28.77 33.14 -43.27
C MET A 215 -29.09 31.73 -42.75
N LEU A 216 -28.73 30.68 -43.49
CA LEU A 216 -28.90 29.30 -43.06
C LEU A 216 -27.99 28.93 -41.89
N LEU A 217 -26.71 29.35 -41.92
CA LEU A 217 -25.77 29.17 -40.82
C LEU A 217 -26.22 29.91 -39.55
N ASN A 218 -26.72 31.14 -39.67
CA ASN A 218 -27.27 31.90 -38.55
C ASN A 218 -28.54 31.24 -37.97
N PHE A 219 -29.39 30.64 -38.82
CA PHE A 219 -30.56 29.88 -38.36
C PHE A 219 -30.17 28.57 -37.66
N GLN A 220 -29.15 27.87 -38.18
CA GLN A 220 -28.59 26.67 -37.54
C GLN A 220 -28.02 27.03 -36.15
N ARG A 221 -27.17 28.05 -36.05
CA ARG A 221 -26.65 28.54 -34.76
C ARG A 221 -27.74 28.96 -33.78
N GLN A 222 -28.77 29.68 -34.23
CA GLN A 222 -29.82 30.18 -33.33
C GLN A 222 -30.68 29.09 -32.68
N PHE A 223 -30.94 27.97 -33.37
CA PHE A 223 -31.91 26.95 -32.93
C PHE A 223 -31.34 25.53 -32.74
N PHE A 224 -30.15 25.25 -33.28
CA PHE A 224 -29.51 23.94 -33.28
C PHE A 224 -28.07 23.96 -32.76
N ASN A 225 -27.61 25.06 -32.13
CA ASN A 225 -26.30 25.14 -31.49
C ASN A 225 -26.09 23.93 -30.59
N LYS A 226 -25.03 23.18 -30.87
CA LYS A 226 -24.57 22.10 -29.99
C LYS A 226 -23.96 22.70 -28.73
N LEU A 227 -23.57 21.83 -27.80
CA LEU A 227 -22.65 22.21 -26.74
C LEU A 227 -21.22 22.00 -27.25
N PRO A 228 -20.23 22.77 -26.75
CA PRO A 228 -18.83 22.48 -26.99
C PRO A 228 -18.48 21.06 -26.54
N THR A 229 -17.49 20.47 -27.23
CA THR A 229 -16.85 19.23 -26.81
C THR A 229 -15.43 19.53 -26.33
N ALA A 230 -14.89 18.68 -25.46
CA ALA A 230 -13.51 18.76 -25.02
C ALA A 230 -12.87 17.37 -25.11
N ASN A 231 -11.71 17.29 -25.74
CA ASN A 231 -10.93 16.05 -25.87
C ASN A 231 -9.51 16.33 -25.35
N PRO A 232 -9.26 16.22 -24.03
CA PRO A 232 -7.99 16.62 -23.46
C PRO A 232 -6.81 15.77 -23.97
N VAL A 233 -5.73 16.45 -24.37
CA VAL A 233 -4.49 15.82 -24.84
C VAL A 233 -3.31 16.45 -24.10
N GLN A 234 -2.53 15.61 -23.41
CA GLN A 234 -1.22 16.02 -22.87
C GLN A 234 -0.16 15.95 -23.99
N SER A 235 0.69 16.96 -24.07
CA SER A 235 1.82 17.02 -24.99
C SER A 235 2.85 15.95 -24.67
N SER A 236 3.53 15.42 -25.70
CA SER A 236 4.60 14.44 -25.54
C SER A 236 5.88 15.08 -24.98
N GLY A 237 6.00 15.16 -23.66
CA GLY A 237 7.18 15.69 -22.97
C GLY A 237 6.94 15.96 -21.49
N GLN A 238 8.02 16.17 -20.75
CA GLN A 238 8.01 16.60 -19.35
C GLN A 238 9.29 17.41 -19.10
N ALA A 239 9.18 18.52 -18.38
CA ALA A 239 10.32 19.35 -17.99
C ALA A 239 11.09 18.71 -16.82
N SER A 240 12.33 19.18 -16.56
CA SER A 240 13.18 18.65 -15.48
C SER A 240 12.59 18.86 -14.07
N ASN A 241 11.76 19.89 -13.88
CA ASN A 241 10.98 20.12 -12.67
C ASN A 241 9.65 19.34 -12.61
N GLY A 242 9.43 18.39 -13.53
CA GLY A 242 8.20 17.61 -13.61
C GLY A 242 7.03 18.25 -14.36
N SER A 243 7.10 19.54 -14.73
CA SER A 243 5.95 20.19 -15.39
C SER A 243 5.63 19.56 -16.75
N VAL A 244 4.35 19.41 -17.04
CA VAL A 244 3.81 18.93 -18.32
C VAL A 244 2.86 19.97 -18.91
N THR A 245 2.71 19.97 -20.23
CA THR A 245 1.77 20.87 -20.93
C THR A 245 0.77 20.06 -21.74
N GLY A 246 -0.33 20.69 -22.11
CA GLY A 246 -1.32 20.07 -22.98
C GLY A 246 -2.40 21.05 -23.43
N THR A 247 -3.46 20.50 -24.00
CA THR A 247 -4.69 21.22 -24.32
C THR A 247 -5.90 20.47 -23.77
N VAL A 248 -6.93 21.22 -23.41
CA VAL A 248 -8.28 20.71 -23.11
C VAL A 248 -8.96 20.16 -24.38
N GLY A 249 -8.47 20.52 -25.57
CA GLY A 249 -9.06 20.08 -26.85
C GLY A 249 -10.48 20.59 -27.02
N ALA A 250 -10.77 21.78 -26.49
CA ALA A 250 -12.08 22.42 -26.56
C ALA A 250 -12.39 22.81 -28.00
N THR A 251 -13.50 22.29 -28.54
CA THR A 251 -13.99 22.63 -29.88
C THR A 251 -15.50 22.80 -29.86
N ASP A 252 -15.97 23.84 -30.53
CA ASP A 252 -17.38 24.00 -30.85
C ASP A 252 -17.67 23.56 -32.28
N ALA A 253 -18.82 22.93 -32.49
CA ALA A 253 -19.20 22.32 -33.76
C ALA A 253 -19.91 23.29 -34.72
N ASP A 254 -20.44 24.40 -34.21
CA ASP A 254 -21.15 25.42 -34.98
C ASP A 254 -20.26 26.65 -35.25
N GLY A 255 -19.11 26.74 -34.56
CA GLY A 255 -17.99 27.67 -34.75
C GLY A 255 -18.03 28.88 -33.83
N ASP A 256 -18.50 28.70 -32.59
CA ASP A 256 -18.69 29.76 -31.61
C ASP A 256 -17.49 29.95 -30.64
N PRO A 257 -17.23 31.18 -30.16
CA PRO A 257 -16.07 31.53 -29.35
C PRO A 257 -16.15 30.96 -27.92
N LEU A 258 -15.26 30.00 -27.63
CA LEU A 258 -15.16 29.35 -26.32
C LEU A 258 -14.18 30.05 -25.37
N GLU A 259 -14.47 29.93 -24.08
CA GLU A 259 -13.63 30.33 -22.95
C GLU A 259 -13.45 29.13 -22.03
N VAL A 260 -12.20 28.84 -21.63
CA VAL A 260 -11.86 27.73 -20.73
C VAL A 260 -11.43 28.29 -19.38
N THR A 261 -12.03 27.78 -18.30
CA THR A 261 -11.75 28.21 -16.91
C THR A 261 -11.51 27.03 -15.99
N LEU A 262 -10.61 27.17 -15.02
CA LEU A 262 -10.36 26.14 -14.00
C LEU A 262 -11.46 26.18 -12.93
N SER A 263 -12.17 25.06 -12.73
CA SER A 263 -13.27 24.95 -11.77
C SER A 263 -12.96 24.06 -10.56
N GLN A 264 -12.00 23.13 -10.69
CA GLN A 264 -11.49 22.32 -9.60
C GLN A 264 -9.99 22.17 -9.76
N ARG A 265 -9.23 22.53 -8.72
CA ARG A 265 -7.77 22.38 -8.70
C ARG A 265 -7.37 20.90 -8.60
N PRO A 266 -6.16 20.55 -9.09
CA PRO A 266 -5.58 19.24 -8.86
C PRO A 266 -5.27 18.98 -7.38
N LYS A 267 -5.00 17.72 -7.01
CA LYS A 267 -4.58 17.35 -5.64
C LYS A 267 -3.07 17.14 -5.53
N GLY A 268 -2.45 16.62 -6.59
CA GLY A 268 -1.04 16.26 -6.64
C GLY A 268 -0.13 17.35 -7.23
N GLY A 269 -0.66 18.53 -7.59
CA GLY A 269 0.10 19.63 -8.19
C GLY A 269 -0.74 20.89 -8.41
N GLU A 270 -0.12 21.91 -9.02
CA GLU A 270 -0.80 23.13 -9.48
C GLU A 270 -1.02 23.11 -11.00
N VAL A 271 -2.04 23.83 -11.46
CA VAL A 271 -2.30 24.00 -12.90
C VAL A 271 -2.67 25.45 -13.23
N VAL A 272 -2.10 25.95 -14.32
CA VAL A 272 -2.51 27.18 -15.00
C VAL A 272 -3.18 26.78 -16.30
N VAL A 273 -4.42 27.22 -16.50
CA VAL A 273 -5.19 27.02 -17.73
C VAL A 273 -5.35 28.37 -18.41
N HIS A 274 -5.06 28.43 -19.71
CA HIS A 274 -5.14 29.63 -20.51
C HIS A 274 -6.46 29.69 -21.29
N ALA A 275 -6.86 30.89 -21.72
CA ALA A 275 -8.15 31.13 -22.37
C ALA A 275 -8.32 30.40 -23.72
N ASP A 276 -7.21 30.02 -24.38
CA ASP A 276 -7.18 29.20 -25.60
C ASP A 276 -7.32 27.69 -25.32
N GLY A 277 -7.51 27.30 -24.06
CA GLY A 277 -7.60 25.91 -23.64
C GLY A 277 -6.27 25.18 -23.56
N SER A 278 -5.13 25.85 -23.75
CA SER A 278 -3.82 25.29 -23.38
C SER A 278 -3.64 25.31 -21.85
N TYR A 279 -2.81 24.41 -21.32
CA TYR A 279 -2.50 24.37 -19.89
C TYR A 279 -1.03 24.01 -19.62
N VAL A 280 -0.55 24.50 -18.47
CA VAL A 280 0.71 24.08 -17.84
C VAL A 280 0.36 23.50 -16.47
N TYR A 281 0.73 22.25 -16.24
CA TYR A 281 0.60 21.57 -14.97
C TYR A 281 1.99 21.38 -14.35
N THR A 282 2.11 21.60 -13.03
CA THR A 282 3.34 21.41 -12.26
C THR A 282 3.06 20.49 -11.07
N PRO A 283 3.65 19.28 -11.02
CA PRO A 283 3.45 18.35 -9.92
C PRO A 283 4.06 18.88 -8.61
N THR A 284 3.50 18.45 -7.49
CA THR A 284 4.20 18.44 -6.20
C THR A 284 5.44 17.55 -6.27
N ALA A 285 6.41 17.79 -5.38
CA ALA A 285 7.58 16.93 -5.25
C ALA A 285 7.20 15.45 -5.00
N ALA A 286 6.11 15.19 -4.25
CA ALA A 286 5.60 13.86 -3.99
C ALA A 286 5.14 13.15 -5.29
N LEU A 287 4.23 13.75 -6.06
CA LEU A 287 3.76 13.18 -7.32
C LEU A 287 4.89 13.04 -8.37
N LEU A 288 5.89 13.92 -8.34
CA LEU A 288 7.05 13.82 -9.21
C LEU A 288 7.99 12.66 -8.82
N ALA A 289 8.15 12.39 -7.52
CA ALA A 289 8.99 11.31 -6.99
C ALA A 289 8.32 9.92 -7.11
N SER A 290 7.00 9.83 -7.03
CA SER A 290 6.25 8.60 -7.33
C SER A 290 6.05 8.41 -8.84
N GLY A 291 5.83 9.49 -9.59
CA GLY A 291 5.11 9.44 -10.85
C GLY A 291 3.62 9.11 -10.64
N GLY A 292 2.87 8.97 -11.73
CA GLY A 292 1.46 8.57 -11.71
C GLY A 292 0.55 9.56 -12.43
N THR A 293 -0.68 9.67 -11.98
CA THR A 293 -1.70 10.56 -12.58
C THR A 293 -2.37 11.46 -11.54
N ASP A 294 -2.78 12.64 -11.98
CA ASP A 294 -3.58 13.60 -11.21
C ASP A 294 -4.66 14.19 -12.13
N THR A 295 -5.72 14.75 -11.55
CA THR A 295 -6.88 15.25 -12.31
C THR A 295 -7.32 16.64 -11.86
N PHE A 296 -7.73 17.46 -12.82
CA PHE A 296 -8.33 18.76 -12.56
C PHE A 296 -9.56 18.97 -13.45
N THR A 297 -10.50 19.81 -13.02
CA THR A 297 -11.78 20.01 -13.74
C THR A 297 -11.85 21.41 -14.30
N VAL A 298 -12.11 21.52 -15.60
CA VAL A 298 -12.31 22.80 -16.31
C VAL A 298 -13.77 22.96 -16.75
N LEU A 299 -14.25 24.19 -16.76
CA LEU A 299 -15.49 24.58 -17.42
C LEU A 299 -15.15 25.20 -18.77
N VAL A 300 -15.74 24.66 -19.84
CA VAL A 300 -15.64 25.19 -21.22
C VAL A 300 -16.97 25.85 -21.54
N ARG A 301 -16.95 27.15 -21.83
CA ARG A 301 -18.14 27.99 -22.00
C ARG A 301 -18.16 28.71 -23.36
N GLU A 302 -19.28 28.63 -24.06
CA GLU A 302 -19.64 29.52 -25.18
C GLU A 302 -19.82 30.96 -24.67
N THR A 303 -18.95 31.88 -25.08
CA THR A 303 -19.00 33.28 -24.62
C THR A 303 -20.19 34.05 -25.19
N ASN A 304 -20.83 33.54 -26.25
CA ASN A 304 -22.03 34.06 -26.89
C ASN A 304 -23.31 33.28 -26.56
N ALA A 305 -23.30 32.35 -25.58
CA ALA A 305 -24.47 31.54 -25.18
C ALA A 305 -25.74 32.35 -24.82
N SER A 306 -25.60 33.65 -24.54
CA SER A 306 -26.70 34.59 -24.31
C SER A 306 -27.44 35.05 -25.59
N SER A 307 -26.98 34.65 -26.77
CA SER A 307 -27.53 35.06 -28.07
C SER A 307 -28.29 33.96 -28.84
N HIS A 308 -28.14 32.69 -28.45
CA HIS A 308 -28.66 31.51 -29.15
C HIS A 308 -29.40 30.56 -28.18
N THR A 309 -29.90 29.40 -28.64
CA THR A 309 -30.64 28.44 -27.79
C THR A 309 -30.38 26.99 -28.19
N HIS A 310 -29.92 26.17 -27.23
CA HIS A 310 -29.58 24.75 -27.45
C HIS A 310 -30.83 23.87 -27.61
N GLY A 311 -31.42 23.91 -28.81
CA GLY A 311 -32.56 23.07 -29.19
C GLY A 311 -33.78 23.21 -28.28
N LEU A 312 -34.61 22.17 -28.28
CA LEU A 312 -35.88 22.13 -27.54
C LEU A 312 -35.68 22.21 -26.01
N SER A 313 -34.63 21.61 -25.46
CA SER A 313 -34.32 21.65 -24.02
C SER A 313 -33.87 23.04 -23.57
N GLY A 314 -33.05 23.73 -24.36
CA GLY A 314 -32.67 25.12 -24.12
C GLY A 314 -33.87 26.06 -24.20
N LEU A 315 -34.79 25.83 -25.14
CA LEU A 315 -36.03 26.60 -25.28
C LEU A 315 -36.95 26.42 -24.07
N LEU A 316 -37.08 25.20 -23.57
CA LEU A 316 -37.85 24.89 -22.36
C LEU A 316 -37.22 25.53 -21.10
N ASN A 317 -35.90 25.45 -20.94
CA ASN A 317 -35.18 26.09 -19.83
C ASN A 317 -35.25 27.62 -19.88
N ASN A 318 -35.24 28.23 -21.07
CA ASN A 318 -35.50 29.66 -21.25
C ASN A 318 -36.92 30.04 -20.81
N LEU A 319 -37.94 29.23 -21.14
CA LEU A 319 -39.32 29.44 -20.72
C LEU A 319 -39.49 29.31 -19.19
N LEU A 320 -38.89 28.29 -18.57
CA LEU A 320 -38.92 28.11 -17.12
C LEU A 320 -38.19 29.23 -16.38
N ARG A 321 -37.06 29.75 -16.90
CA ARG A 321 -36.33 30.86 -16.27
C ARG A 321 -37.13 32.17 -16.25
N VAL A 322 -38.02 32.39 -17.23
CA VAL A 322 -38.91 33.55 -17.28
C VAL A 322 -40.08 33.45 -16.27
N LEU A 323 -40.44 32.23 -15.82
CA LEU A 323 -41.64 31.98 -15.02
C LEU A 323 -41.39 31.46 -13.59
N GLY A 324 -40.23 30.86 -13.31
CA GLY A 324 -40.03 30.03 -12.10
C GLY A 324 -38.81 30.32 -11.23
N GLY A 325 -38.00 31.35 -11.52
CA GLY A 325 -36.95 31.88 -10.61
C GLY A 325 -35.76 30.97 -10.24
N GLY A 326 -35.75 29.71 -10.69
CA GLY A 326 -34.73 28.72 -10.31
C GLY A 326 -33.32 29.02 -10.85
N LYS A 327 -32.28 28.72 -10.06
CA LYS A 327 -30.87 28.72 -10.49
C LYS A 327 -30.59 27.54 -11.42
N ALA A 328 -30.82 27.73 -12.72
CA ALA A 328 -30.28 26.83 -13.74
C ALA A 328 -28.77 27.06 -13.91
N THR A 329 -28.04 26.01 -14.32
CA THR A 329 -26.68 26.16 -14.86
C THR A 329 -26.70 27.01 -16.14
N PRO A 330 -25.63 27.76 -16.45
CA PRO A 330 -25.54 28.50 -17.70
C PRO A 330 -25.71 27.58 -18.92
N SER A 331 -26.49 28.04 -19.89
CA SER A 331 -26.47 27.49 -21.25
C SER A 331 -25.06 27.59 -21.85
N GLY A 332 -24.71 26.66 -22.73
CA GLY A 332 -23.44 26.63 -23.44
C GLY A 332 -22.22 26.39 -22.58
N THR A 333 -22.33 25.62 -21.49
CA THR A 333 -21.18 25.26 -20.63
C THR A 333 -21.11 23.75 -20.40
N ILE A 334 -19.95 23.14 -20.65
CA ILE A 334 -19.63 21.77 -20.23
C ILE A 334 -18.58 21.76 -19.11
N SER A 335 -18.56 20.68 -18.33
CA SER A 335 -17.52 20.40 -17.34
C SER A 335 -16.68 19.22 -17.81
N GLN A 336 -15.36 19.39 -17.91
CA GLN A 336 -14.43 18.38 -18.39
C GLN A 336 -13.36 18.09 -17.33
N VAL A 337 -13.18 16.80 -17.01
CA VAL A 337 -12.02 16.33 -16.23
C VAL A 337 -10.83 16.17 -17.18
N VAL A 338 -9.71 16.76 -16.83
CA VAL A 338 -8.42 16.60 -17.49
C VAL A 338 -7.53 15.74 -16.61
N THR A 339 -7.10 14.59 -17.13
CA THR A 339 -6.08 13.76 -16.49
C THR A 339 -4.71 14.12 -17.04
N VAL A 340 -3.74 14.34 -16.15
CA VAL A 340 -2.32 14.44 -16.50
C VAL A 340 -1.58 13.20 -16.01
N THR A 341 -0.57 12.78 -16.76
CA THR A 341 0.34 11.68 -16.43
C THR A 341 1.75 12.23 -16.25
N ILE A 342 2.26 12.10 -15.04
CA ILE A 342 3.61 12.52 -14.63
C ILE A 342 4.50 11.28 -14.62
N LYS A 343 5.56 11.31 -15.42
CA LYS A 343 6.62 10.31 -15.35
C LYS A 343 7.42 10.55 -14.08
N LYS A 344 7.70 9.49 -13.32
CA LYS A 344 8.60 9.54 -12.17
C LYS A 344 9.92 10.19 -12.58
N ALA A 345 10.35 11.21 -11.84
CA ALA A 345 11.69 11.74 -11.99
C ALA A 345 12.70 10.71 -11.45
N VAL A 346 13.51 10.16 -12.36
CA VAL A 346 14.80 9.56 -11.96
C VAL A 346 15.70 10.71 -11.52
N GLY A 347 16.43 10.52 -10.42
CA GLY A 347 17.06 11.61 -9.66
C GLY A 347 17.87 12.62 -10.49
N GLN A 348 17.33 13.83 -10.63
CA GLN A 348 18.15 15.04 -10.64
C GLN A 348 17.87 15.75 -9.32
N GLY A 349 18.84 15.68 -8.40
CA GLY A 349 18.66 16.11 -7.03
C GLY A 349 18.39 17.62 -6.88
N SER A 350 17.76 17.97 -5.76
CA SER A 350 17.87 19.33 -5.21
C SER A 350 19.35 19.64 -4.95
N PRO A 351 19.84 20.87 -5.21
CA PRO A 351 21.25 21.20 -5.05
C PRO A 351 21.68 21.22 -3.57
N ASP A 352 22.83 20.57 -3.30
CA ASP A 352 23.56 20.49 -2.01
C ASP A 352 22.79 19.88 -0.82
N GLN A 353 23.35 18.96 -0.02
CA GLN A 353 24.73 18.47 0.07
C GLN A 353 24.86 16.99 -0.34
N GLY A 354 26.07 16.56 -0.74
CA GLY A 354 26.29 15.27 -1.38
C GLY A 354 26.36 14.07 -0.43
N ILE A 355 25.27 13.30 -0.35
CA ILE A 355 25.34 11.85 -0.09
C ILE A 355 25.47 11.17 -1.46
N PRO A 356 26.50 10.33 -1.71
CA PRO A 356 26.65 9.66 -3.00
C PRO A 356 25.59 8.56 -3.17
N GLU A 357 24.97 8.45 -4.35
CA GLU A 357 24.17 7.27 -4.69
C GLU A 357 25.06 6.02 -4.62
N PRO A 358 24.73 5.00 -3.81
CA PRO A 358 25.42 3.72 -3.88
C PRO A 358 25.13 3.10 -5.25
N GLY A 359 26.18 2.65 -5.94
CA GLY A 359 26.04 1.82 -7.13
C GLY A 359 25.38 0.47 -6.80
N PRO A 360 25.14 -0.40 -7.80
CA PRO A 360 24.51 -1.70 -7.58
C PRO A 360 25.32 -2.55 -6.60
N ILE A 361 24.89 -2.57 -5.34
CA ILE A 361 25.53 -3.27 -4.22
C ILE A 361 25.25 -4.77 -4.30
N THR A 362 26.24 -5.51 -4.79
CA THR A 362 26.27 -6.98 -4.83
C THR A 362 26.88 -7.61 -3.57
N GLU A 363 27.34 -6.79 -2.64
CA GLU A 363 27.87 -7.13 -1.32
C GLU A 363 27.36 -6.08 -0.31
N ASN A 364 27.23 -6.44 0.97
CA ASN A 364 26.80 -5.51 2.02
C ASN A 364 27.86 -4.38 2.16
N PRO A 365 27.54 -3.10 1.86
CA PRO A 365 28.56 -2.05 1.73
C PRO A 365 29.19 -1.64 3.07
N ASN A 366 28.56 -1.97 4.19
CA ASN A 366 29.05 -1.68 5.54
C ASN A 366 29.70 -2.91 6.21
N GLY A 367 29.62 -4.09 5.59
CA GLY A 367 30.14 -5.34 6.17
C GLY A 367 29.34 -5.84 7.37
N TYR A 368 28.08 -5.41 7.54
CA TYR A 368 27.18 -6.02 8.51
C TYR A 368 26.80 -7.43 8.07
N ASP A 369 26.58 -8.32 9.04
CA ASP A 369 25.97 -9.62 8.82
C ASP A 369 24.45 -9.41 8.67
N SER A 370 24.04 -8.89 7.51
CA SER A 370 22.65 -8.52 7.22
C SER A 370 22.35 -8.68 5.74
N GLY A 371 21.16 -9.20 5.43
CA GLY A 371 20.69 -9.43 4.06
C GLY A 371 21.13 -10.78 3.51
N LEU A 372 21.27 -10.86 2.18
CA LEU A 372 21.58 -12.10 1.48
C LEU A 372 22.98 -12.64 1.87
N SER A 373 23.01 -13.80 2.55
CA SER A 373 24.24 -14.47 2.98
C SER A 373 25.02 -15.16 1.87
N GLU A 374 24.41 -15.36 0.69
CA GLU A 374 25.10 -15.83 -0.51
C GLU A 374 24.58 -15.20 -1.82
N PRO A 375 25.38 -15.16 -2.91
CA PRO A 375 24.95 -14.60 -4.18
C PRO A 375 23.66 -15.26 -4.72
N PHE A 376 22.62 -14.44 -4.93
CA PHE A 376 21.27 -14.92 -5.21
C PHE A 376 21.15 -15.79 -6.48
N LYS A 377 20.52 -16.95 -6.35
CA LYS A 377 20.37 -17.99 -7.39
C LYS A 377 18.98 -17.96 -8.00
N VAL A 378 18.80 -17.16 -9.05
CA VAL A 378 17.58 -17.16 -9.87
C VAL A 378 17.26 -18.54 -10.47
N PRO A 379 15.99 -18.84 -10.81
CA PRO A 379 15.64 -20.02 -11.58
C PRO A 379 16.32 -20.04 -12.96
N ASP A 380 16.59 -21.23 -13.47
CA ASP A 380 17.01 -21.43 -14.86
C ASP A 380 15.88 -21.03 -15.81
N LYS A 381 16.21 -20.33 -16.90
CA LYS A 381 15.24 -19.96 -17.93
C LYS A 381 14.68 -21.22 -18.60
N SER A 382 13.36 -21.32 -18.75
CA SER A 382 12.73 -22.38 -19.56
C SER A 382 13.29 -22.37 -20.99
N THR A 383 13.80 -23.52 -21.42
CA THR A 383 14.44 -23.76 -22.73
C THR A 383 13.81 -24.93 -23.50
N GLY A 384 12.89 -25.65 -22.87
CA GLY A 384 12.16 -26.77 -23.46
C GLY A 384 10.90 -26.33 -24.22
N ARG A 385 9.86 -27.16 -24.13
CA ARG A 385 8.56 -26.97 -24.78
C ARG A 385 7.67 -26.00 -24.00
N THR A 386 6.66 -25.50 -24.71
CA THR A 386 5.55 -24.74 -24.12
C THR A 386 4.28 -25.55 -24.27
N HIS A 387 3.61 -25.82 -23.15
CA HIS A 387 2.39 -26.62 -23.04
C HIS A 387 1.20 -25.67 -22.85
N ASN A 388 0.45 -25.38 -23.91
CA ASN A 388 -0.74 -24.54 -23.81
C ASN A 388 -1.88 -25.30 -23.12
N ILE A 389 -2.44 -24.75 -22.03
CA ILE A 389 -3.48 -25.43 -21.25
C ILE A 389 -4.76 -25.74 -22.04
N LEU A 390 -5.00 -25.04 -23.15
CA LEU A 390 -6.12 -25.34 -24.06
C LEU A 390 -5.97 -26.73 -24.71
N ASP A 391 -4.74 -27.16 -25.05
CA ASP A 391 -4.45 -28.49 -25.59
C ASP A 391 -4.72 -29.60 -24.56
N TYR A 392 -4.77 -29.24 -23.28
CA TYR A 392 -5.10 -30.11 -22.15
C TYR A 392 -6.57 -29.99 -21.71
N GLY A 393 -7.38 -29.23 -22.44
CA GLY A 393 -8.83 -29.08 -22.21
C GLY A 393 -9.18 -28.07 -21.10
N ALA A 394 -8.48 -26.93 -21.05
CA ALA A 394 -8.93 -25.75 -20.30
C ALA A 394 -9.94 -24.92 -21.13
N THR A 395 -10.86 -24.24 -20.45
CA THR A 395 -12.07 -23.63 -21.03
C THR A 395 -12.37 -22.27 -20.40
N SER A 396 -11.79 -21.21 -20.96
CA SER A 396 -11.99 -19.84 -20.48
C SER A 396 -13.47 -19.44 -20.42
N ASN A 397 -13.83 -18.70 -19.37
CA ASN A 397 -15.16 -18.15 -19.04
C ASN A 397 -16.23 -19.20 -18.70
N MET A 398 -15.90 -20.49 -18.65
CA MET A 398 -16.85 -21.55 -18.32
C MET A 398 -16.90 -21.81 -16.81
N ALA A 399 -17.72 -21.05 -16.09
CA ALA A 399 -17.86 -21.15 -14.63
C ALA A 399 -18.33 -22.54 -14.11
N GLY A 400 -18.81 -23.42 -14.99
CA GLY A 400 -19.13 -24.81 -14.67
C GLY A 400 -17.89 -25.69 -14.43
N ASP A 401 -16.79 -25.41 -15.12
CA ASP A 401 -15.64 -26.31 -15.23
C ASP A 401 -14.58 -26.13 -14.13
N ASN A 402 -13.59 -27.03 -14.06
CA ASN A 402 -12.44 -26.92 -13.15
C ASN A 402 -11.15 -26.92 -13.96
N ASP A 403 -10.72 -25.73 -14.38
CA ASP A 403 -9.55 -25.54 -15.24
C ASP A 403 -8.24 -25.97 -14.56
N ALA A 404 -8.19 -26.00 -13.23
CA ALA A 404 -7.07 -26.55 -12.47
C ALA A 404 -6.74 -27.99 -12.89
N ALA A 405 -7.74 -28.80 -13.23
CA ALA A 405 -7.53 -30.16 -13.71
C ALA A 405 -6.88 -30.21 -15.10
N ALA A 406 -7.09 -29.19 -15.95
CA ALA A 406 -6.41 -29.05 -17.24
C ALA A 406 -4.99 -28.51 -17.09
N ILE A 407 -4.81 -27.49 -16.24
CA ILE A 407 -3.49 -26.96 -15.87
C ILE A 407 -2.61 -28.07 -15.27
N GLN A 408 -3.15 -28.88 -14.35
CA GLN A 408 -2.41 -30.02 -13.78
C GLN A 408 -2.08 -31.09 -14.83
N ARG A 409 -2.94 -31.35 -15.82
CA ARG A 409 -2.60 -32.26 -16.94
C ARG A 409 -1.41 -31.72 -17.75
N ALA A 410 -1.34 -30.41 -17.99
CA ALA A 410 -0.21 -29.77 -18.67
C ALA A 410 1.09 -29.90 -17.83
N ILE A 411 1.04 -29.57 -16.54
CA ILE A 411 2.17 -29.70 -15.60
C ILE A 411 2.66 -31.15 -15.52
N ASN A 412 1.75 -32.11 -15.45
CA ASN A 412 2.10 -33.53 -15.37
C ASN A 412 2.82 -34.02 -16.64
N ALA A 413 2.40 -33.53 -17.82
CA ALA A 413 3.01 -33.85 -19.12
C ALA A 413 4.35 -33.14 -19.40
N ALA A 414 4.56 -31.94 -18.84
CA ALA A 414 5.78 -31.15 -18.98
C ALA A 414 7.00 -31.80 -18.29
N GLN A 415 8.20 -31.53 -18.80
CA GLN A 415 9.50 -31.97 -18.28
C GLN A 415 10.30 -30.79 -17.71
N ALA A 416 11.36 -31.06 -16.95
CA ALA A 416 12.20 -30.00 -16.41
C ALA A 416 12.87 -29.19 -17.55
N GLY A 417 12.71 -27.86 -17.51
CA GLY A 417 13.09 -26.94 -18.58
C GLY A 417 11.91 -26.49 -19.45
N ASP A 418 10.77 -27.17 -19.42
CA ASP A 418 9.55 -26.77 -20.15
C ASP A 418 8.82 -25.60 -19.45
N SER A 419 7.70 -25.18 -20.05
CA SER A 419 6.77 -24.18 -19.53
C SER A 419 5.33 -24.60 -19.78
N VAL A 420 4.42 -24.29 -18.85
CA VAL A 420 2.97 -24.36 -19.05
C VAL A 420 2.47 -22.95 -19.32
N TYR A 421 1.80 -22.77 -20.45
CA TYR A 421 1.32 -21.48 -20.93
C TYR A 421 -0.20 -21.36 -20.78
N MET A 422 -0.63 -20.25 -20.21
CA MET A 422 -2.02 -19.93 -19.94
C MET A 422 -2.40 -18.70 -20.76
N PRO A 423 -3.17 -18.83 -21.87
CA PRO A 423 -3.63 -17.70 -22.67
C PRO A 423 -4.42 -16.65 -21.87
N ASP A 424 -4.73 -15.51 -22.47
CA ASP A 424 -5.69 -14.57 -21.87
C ASP A 424 -7.08 -15.22 -21.81
N GLY A 425 -7.74 -15.15 -20.66
CA GLY A 425 -8.99 -15.84 -20.34
C GLY A 425 -9.23 -16.00 -18.84
N VAL A 426 -10.49 -16.26 -18.45
CA VAL A 426 -10.90 -16.48 -17.05
C VAL A 426 -11.08 -17.97 -16.78
N TYR A 427 -10.17 -18.56 -16.02
CA TYR A 427 -10.10 -19.98 -15.71
C TYR A 427 -10.57 -20.24 -14.28
N HIS A 428 -11.51 -21.17 -14.08
CA HIS A 428 -12.14 -21.42 -12.78
C HIS A 428 -11.42 -22.52 -12.00
N ILE A 429 -10.81 -22.14 -10.89
CA ILE A 429 -9.94 -22.98 -10.08
C ILE A 429 -10.71 -23.54 -8.88
N LYS A 430 -11.10 -24.82 -8.92
CA LYS A 430 -11.89 -25.50 -7.87
C LYS A 430 -11.08 -26.53 -7.07
N SER A 431 -9.80 -26.66 -7.39
CA SER A 431 -8.80 -27.51 -6.70
C SER A 431 -7.42 -26.87 -6.87
N THR A 432 -6.54 -27.02 -5.88
CA THR A 432 -5.16 -26.48 -5.92
C THR A 432 -4.38 -26.99 -7.13
N ILE A 433 -3.61 -26.09 -7.76
CA ILE A 433 -2.64 -26.41 -8.80
C ILE A 433 -1.30 -26.71 -8.11
N VAL A 434 -0.78 -27.93 -8.28
CA VAL A 434 0.50 -28.33 -7.68
C VAL A 434 1.61 -28.18 -8.73
N ALA A 435 2.54 -27.26 -8.47
CA ALA A 435 3.70 -27.00 -9.31
C ALA A 435 4.70 -28.17 -9.31
N LYS A 436 5.63 -28.17 -10.27
CA LYS A 436 6.57 -29.27 -10.52
C LYS A 436 7.96 -28.74 -10.78
N ALA A 437 8.97 -29.38 -10.19
CA ALA A 437 10.36 -28.93 -10.30
C ALA A 437 10.82 -28.82 -11.77
N GLY A 438 11.44 -27.70 -12.12
CA GLY A 438 11.84 -27.41 -13.49
C GLY A 438 10.73 -26.94 -14.44
N VAL A 439 9.46 -26.84 -14.02
CA VAL A 439 8.33 -26.47 -14.89
C VAL A 439 7.76 -25.10 -14.51
N SER A 440 7.99 -24.10 -15.35
CA SER A 440 7.46 -22.75 -15.14
C SER A 440 5.98 -22.62 -15.53
N LEU A 441 5.20 -21.83 -14.78
CA LEU A 441 3.80 -21.51 -15.04
C LEU A 441 3.69 -20.05 -15.51
N ILE A 442 3.35 -19.83 -16.78
CA ILE A 442 3.43 -18.51 -17.42
C ILE A 442 2.07 -18.15 -18.02
N GLY A 443 1.49 -17.02 -17.58
CA GLY A 443 0.32 -16.42 -18.22
C GLY A 443 0.69 -15.56 -19.43
N GLN A 444 -0.29 -15.27 -20.28
CA GLN A 444 -0.14 -14.41 -21.44
C GLN A 444 -0.02 -12.93 -21.05
N SER A 445 -0.78 -12.51 -20.03
CA SER A 445 -0.64 -11.19 -19.43
C SER A 445 -1.21 -11.16 -18.00
N GLN A 446 -0.63 -10.33 -17.13
CA GLN A 446 -1.08 -10.15 -15.74
C GLN A 446 -2.59 -9.90 -15.61
N GLN A 447 -3.17 -9.10 -16.52
CA GLN A 447 -4.57 -8.68 -16.45
C GLN A 447 -5.53 -9.55 -17.28
N GLY A 448 -5.04 -10.14 -18.38
CA GLY A 448 -5.87 -10.94 -19.30
C GLY A 448 -5.96 -12.41 -18.90
N THR A 449 -4.90 -13.02 -18.38
CA THR A 449 -4.93 -14.37 -17.80
C THR A 449 -5.40 -14.29 -16.35
N VAL A 450 -6.59 -14.83 -16.05
CA VAL A 450 -7.24 -14.72 -14.73
C VAL A 450 -7.54 -16.11 -14.16
N LEU A 451 -6.97 -16.42 -13.00
CA LEU A 451 -7.31 -17.60 -12.20
C LEU A 451 -8.40 -17.22 -11.20
N ALA A 452 -9.65 -17.49 -11.56
CA ALA A 452 -10.83 -17.23 -10.74
C ALA A 452 -11.03 -18.37 -9.72
N SER A 453 -10.59 -18.12 -8.49
CA SER A 453 -10.59 -19.07 -7.39
C SER A 453 -12.01 -19.37 -6.90
N ALA A 454 -12.45 -20.61 -7.04
CA ALA A 454 -13.85 -21.03 -7.00
C ALA A 454 -14.10 -22.24 -6.09
N PHE A 455 -13.21 -22.50 -5.12
CA PHE A 455 -13.29 -23.59 -4.15
C PHE A 455 -14.67 -23.70 -3.48
N SER A 456 -15.14 -24.93 -3.29
CA SER A 456 -16.55 -25.22 -2.97
C SER A 456 -16.80 -25.91 -1.63
N SER A 457 -15.76 -26.33 -0.89
CA SER A 457 -15.90 -27.00 0.40
C SER A 457 -15.41 -26.11 1.55
N MET A 458 -16.10 -26.17 2.69
CA MET A 458 -15.66 -25.56 3.96
C MET A 458 -14.33 -26.18 4.43
N GLU A 459 -14.11 -27.46 4.13
CA GLU A 459 -12.86 -28.21 4.34
C GLU A 459 -11.62 -27.45 3.83
N TYR A 460 -11.69 -26.85 2.64
CA TYR A 460 -10.57 -26.10 2.06
C TYR A 460 -10.23 -24.80 2.82
N MET A 461 -11.11 -24.30 3.67
CA MET A 461 -10.78 -23.17 4.56
C MET A 461 -9.84 -23.59 5.70
N PHE A 462 -9.69 -24.89 5.96
CA PHE A 462 -8.97 -25.46 7.10
C PHE A 462 -7.92 -26.53 6.75
N SER A 463 -7.82 -27.01 5.50
CA SER A 463 -6.83 -28.02 5.08
C SER A 463 -5.63 -27.41 4.35
N ASN A 464 -4.41 -27.78 4.79
CA ASN A 464 -3.15 -27.44 4.12
C ASN A 464 -2.91 -28.45 2.97
N PRO A 465 -2.54 -28.02 1.72
CA PRO A 465 -2.25 -26.64 1.28
C PRO A 465 -3.50 -25.88 0.82
N TYR A 466 -3.77 -24.76 1.48
CA TYR A 466 -4.94 -23.91 1.23
C TYR A 466 -4.66 -22.79 0.18
N ALA A 467 -3.86 -23.12 -0.83
CA ALA A 467 -3.40 -22.20 -1.87
C ALA A 467 -3.97 -22.48 -3.27
N VAL A 468 -4.18 -21.44 -4.08
CA VAL A 468 -4.57 -21.56 -5.50
C VAL A 468 -3.46 -22.28 -6.29
N ILE A 469 -2.20 -21.88 -6.05
CA ILE A 469 -1.00 -22.58 -6.53
C ILE A 469 -0.15 -22.99 -5.32
N TYR A 470 0.26 -24.26 -5.29
CA TYR A 470 1.14 -24.81 -4.26
C TYR A 470 2.44 -25.34 -4.88
N VAL A 471 3.57 -24.91 -4.32
CA VAL A 471 4.91 -25.43 -4.68
C VAL A 471 5.37 -26.32 -3.55
N ALA A 472 5.15 -27.63 -3.68
CA ALA A 472 5.39 -28.60 -2.62
C ALA A 472 6.88 -28.67 -2.18
N PRO A 473 7.17 -29.07 -0.93
CA PRO A 473 8.53 -29.31 -0.40
C PRO A 473 9.51 -29.99 -1.37
N SER A 474 10.77 -29.59 -1.31
CA SER A 474 11.87 -30.02 -2.19
C SER A 474 11.70 -29.70 -3.69
N THR A 475 10.59 -29.07 -4.09
CA THR A 475 10.43 -28.51 -5.44
C THR A 475 11.37 -27.33 -5.63
N ASN A 476 11.97 -27.23 -6.82
CA ASN A 476 12.93 -26.20 -7.14
C ASN A 476 12.90 -25.81 -8.62
N ASN A 477 13.56 -24.68 -8.93
CA ASN A 477 13.91 -24.28 -10.28
C ASN A 477 12.71 -24.00 -11.22
N LEU A 478 11.83 -23.06 -10.85
CA LEU A 478 10.68 -22.69 -11.67
C LEU A 478 10.30 -21.21 -11.54
N THR A 479 9.66 -20.67 -12.58
CA THR A 479 9.02 -19.34 -12.55
C THR A 479 7.50 -19.47 -12.54
N ILE A 480 6.81 -18.66 -11.75
CA ILE A 480 5.35 -18.48 -11.73
C ILE A 480 5.11 -17.02 -12.07
N SER A 481 4.54 -16.70 -13.24
CA SER A 481 4.40 -15.28 -13.63
C SER A 481 3.27 -14.91 -14.58
N SER A 482 2.95 -13.61 -14.56
CA SER A 482 2.14 -12.90 -15.57
C SER A 482 0.68 -13.34 -15.66
N PHE A 483 -0.01 -13.44 -14.52
CA PHE A 483 -1.46 -13.64 -14.44
C PHE A 483 -2.08 -13.09 -13.14
N THR A 484 -3.41 -12.97 -13.12
CA THR A 484 -4.21 -12.60 -11.95
C THR A 484 -4.64 -13.84 -11.15
N ILE A 485 -4.64 -13.73 -9.83
CA ILE A 485 -5.36 -14.62 -8.90
C ILE A 485 -6.40 -13.78 -8.15
N THR A 486 -7.69 -14.15 -8.25
CA THR A 486 -8.79 -13.44 -7.57
C THR A 486 -9.92 -14.40 -7.18
N GLN A 487 -10.88 -13.93 -6.39
CA GLN A 487 -12.08 -14.70 -6.03
C GLN A 487 -13.05 -14.78 -7.22
N ALA A 488 -13.59 -15.98 -7.50
CA ALA A 488 -14.83 -16.09 -8.24
C ALA A 488 -16.00 -15.50 -7.41
N SER A 489 -17.06 -15.01 -8.08
CA SER A 489 -18.16 -14.30 -7.41
C SER A 489 -18.78 -15.11 -6.26
N GLY A 490 -18.73 -14.55 -5.05
CA GLY A 490 -19.26 -15.19 -3.83
C GLY A 490 -18.43 -16.36 -3.30
N LYS A 491 -17.14 -16.46 -3.66
CA LYS A 491 -16.18 -17.46 -3.18
C LYS A 491 -15.04 -16.83 -2.39
N VAL A 492 -14.33 -17.65 -1.62
CA VAL A 492 -13.20 -17.25 -0.77
C VAL A 492 -12.05 -18.23 -1.00
N PHE A 493 -10.81 -17.76 -0.89
CA PHE A 493 -9.62 -18.60 -0.85
C PHE A 493 -8.66 -18.09 0.22
N ASN A 494 -7.89 -18.98 0.84
CA ASN A 494 -6.95 -18.59 1.90
C ASN A 494 -5.67 -17.97 1.30
N ALA A 495 -4.91 -18.72 0.49
CA ALA A 495 -3.63 -18.26 -0.06
C ALA A 495 -3.60 -18.17 -1.59
N GLY A 496 -2.89 -17.17 -2.15
CA GLY A 496 -2.66 -17.05 -3.59
C GLY A 496 -1.62 -18.08 -4.06
N VAL A 497 -0.38 -17.92 -3.60
CA VAL A 497 0.71 -18.88 -3.82
C VAL A 497 1.36 -19.25 -2.49
N THR A 498 1.41 -20.55 -2.16
CA THR A 498 2.20 -21.07 -1.03
C THR A 498 3.38 -21.90 -1.55
N VAL A 499 4.56 -21.69 -0.99
CA VAL A 499 5.84 -22.26 -1.44
C VAL A 499 6.55 -22.93 -0.28
N GLY A 500 6.68 -24.26 -0.35
CA GLY A 500 7.26 -25.10 0.70
C GLY A 500 6.25 -25.50 1.77
N SER A 501 6.74 -25.93 2.94
CA SER A 501 5.91 -26.16 4.13
C SER A 501 6.74 -26.20 5.41
N GLU A 502 6.18 -25.78 6.56
CA GLU A 502 6.75 -25.83 7.93
C GLU A 502 7.53 -27.14 8.24
N SER A 503 6.96 -28.29 7.90
CA SER A 503 7.52 -29.63 8.16
C SER A 503 8.20 -30.28 6.95
N GLY A 504 8.50 -29.49 5.91
CA GLY A 504 8.97 -29.97 4.61
C GLY A 504 10.43 -29.68 4.31
N GLY A 505 11.08 -30.57 3.55
CA GLY A 505 12.42 -30.29 3.00
C GLY A 505 12.43 -29.07 2.07
N PRO A 506 13.49 -28.25 2.07
CA PRO A 506 13.43 -26.88 1.58
C PRO A 506 13.16 -26.76 0.07
N VAL A 507 12.44 -25.72 -0.30
CA VAL A 507 12.14 -25.34 -1.69
C VAL A 507 13.11 -24.25 -2.16
N SER A 508 13.53 -24.27 -3.43
CA SER A 508 14.59 -23.32 -3.85
C SER A 508 14.66 -22.91 -5.31
N ARG A 509 15.32 -21.78 -5.59
CA ARG A 509 15.43 -21.17 -6.94
C ARG A 509 14.06 -21.04 -7.60
N ILE A 510 13.16 -20.32 -6.95
CA ILE A 510 11.79 -20.07 -7.43
C ILE A 510 11.63 -18.57 -7.68
N ALA A 511 10.90 -18.18 -8.72
CA ALA A 511 10.53 -16.79 -8.95
C ALA A 511 9.01 -16.65 -9.08
N ILE A 512 8.41 -15.80 -8.25
CA ILE A 512 7.01 -15.37 -8.34
C ILE A 512 7.01 -13.92 -8.81
N LYS A 513 6.48 -13.68 -10.00
CA LYS A 513 6.68 -12.41 -10.71
C LYS A 513 5.44 -11.92 -11.43
N ASP A 514 5.26 -10.60 -11.50
CA ASP A 514 4.22 -10.00 -12.35
C ASP A 514 2.81 -10.60 -12.10
N LEU A 515 2.55 -11.06 -10.87
CA LEU A 515 1.23 -11.53 -10.46
C LEU A 515 0.40 -10.37 -9.88
N PHE A 516 -0.89 -10.38 -10.17
CA PHE A 516 -1.87 -9.57 -9.47
C PHE A 516 -2.70 -10.49 -8.57
N ILE A 517 -2.61 -10.34 -7.26
CA ILE A 517 -3.30 -11.19 -6.28
C ILE A 517 -4.21 -10.30 -5.44
N GLU A 518 -5.51 -10.59 -5.46
CA GLU A 518 -6.46 -9.90 -4.59
C GLU A 518 -7.46 -10.82 -3.91
N ARG A 519 -8.01 -10.35 -2.79
CA ARG A 519 -9.09 -11.04 -2.06
C ARG A 519 -8.67 -12.42 -1.54
N HIS A 520 -7.40 -12.57 -1.18
CA HIS A 520 -6.93 -13.65 -0.31
C HIS A 520 -7.47 -13.44 1.11
N ARG A 521 -7.76 -14.52 1.84
CA ARG A 521 -8.15 -14.45 3.26
C ARG A 521 -6.94 -14.49 4.20
N ARG A 522 -5.95 -15.32 3.91
CA ARG A 522 -4.73 -15.48 4.70
C ARG A 522 -3.55 -14.76 4.06
N PHE A 523 -3.07 -15.23 2.92
CA PHE A 523 -1.78 -14.81 2.37
C PHE A 523 -1.87 -14.48 0.88
N GLY A 524 -1.27 -13.38 0.43
CA GLY A 524 -1.06 -13.15 -1.00
C GLY A 524 -0.04 -14.16 -1.54
N ILE A 525 1.17 -14.11 -0.97
CA ILE A 525 2.27 -15.05 -1.20
C ILE A 525 2.80 -15.53 0.15
N GLN A 526 3.08 -16.82 0.27
CA GLN A 526 3.63 -17.43 1.48
C GLN A 526 4.84 -18.31 1.13
N LEU A 527 5.94 -18.14 1.86
CA LEU A 527 7.18 -18.89 1.75
C LEU A 527 7.44 -19.61 3.09
N GLU A 528 7.52 -20.94 3.08
CA GLU A 528 7.80 -21.78 4.26
C GLU A 528 9.02 -22.69 3.96
N ASN A 529 10.08 -22.63 4.78
CA ASN A 529 11.37 -23.29 4.52
C ASN A 529 11.92 -23.03 3.08
N ALA A 530 11.98 -21.75 2.70
CA ALA A 530 12.25 -21.30 1.33
C ALA A 530 13.65 -20.71 1.14
N ASN A 531 14.35 -21.08 0.07
CA ASN A 531 15.74 -20.68 -0.14
C ASN A 531 15.99 -20.14 -1.56
N ASN A 532 16.59 -18.95 -1.70
CA ASN A 532 16.75 -18.29 -3.00
C ASN A 532 15.41 -18.17 -3.77
N VAL A 533 14.34 -17.76 -3.08
CA VAL A 533 13.05 -17.43 -3.71
C VAL A 533 12.95 -15.93 -3.96
N LEU A 534 12.58 -15.57 -5.19
CA LEU A 534 12.42 -14.21 -5.67
C LEU A 534 10.92 -13.87 -5.75
N VAL A 535 10.50 -12.82 -5.09
CA VAL A 535 9.14 -12.26 -5.20
C VAL A 535 9.27 -10.87 -5.79
N ASP A 536 9.09 -10.73 -7.11
CA ASP A 536 9.55 -9.55 -7.87
C ASP A 536 8.46 -8.95 -8.79
N GLY A 537 7.98 -7.76 -8.43
CA GLY A 537 7.05 -6.96 -9.24
C GLY A 537 5.58 -7.40 -9.19
N ASN A 538 5.12 -7.95 -8.06
CA ASN A 538 3.74 -8.39 -7.87
C ASN A 538 2.87 -7.29 -7.25
N VAL A 539 1.56 -7.32 -7.49
CA VAL A 539 0.55 -6.45 -6.88
C VAL A 539 -0.34 -7.28 -5.97
N ILE A 540 -0.36 -7.00 -4.67
CA ILE A 540 -1.05 -7.83 -3.66
C ILE A 540 -1.96 -6.96 -2.79
N LYS A 541 -3.28 -7.12 -2.88
CA LYS A 541 -4.21 -6.15 -2.26
C LYS A 541 -5.58 -6.71 -1.88
N ASN A 542 -6.41 -5.83 -1.31
CA ASN A 542 -7.83 -6.08 -1.05
C ASN A 542 -8.05 -7.39 -0.28
N ALA A 543 -7.29 -7.64 0.80
CA ALA A 543 -7.47 -8.82 1.64
C ALA A 543 -8.93 -8.95 2.10
N SER A 544 -9.48 -10.18 2.09
CA SER A 544 -10.89 -10.41 2.44
C SER A 544 -11.12 -10.70 3.93
N ALA A 545 -10.05 -10.72 4.72
CA ALA A 545 -10.06 -10.70 6.18
C ALA A 545 -8.80 -9.99 6.67
N LEU A 546 -8.88 -9.42 7.88
CA LEU A 546 -7.79 -8.68 8.55
C LEU A 546 -7.71 -9.07 10.04
N ASP A 547 -8.32 -10.20 10.41
CA ASP A 547 -8.39 -10.70 11.79
C ASP A 547 -7.07 -11.36 12.24
N GLY A 548 -7.01 -11.83 13.49
CA GLY A 548 -5.84 -12.52 14.04
C GLY A 548 -5.62 -13.91 13.43
N GLY A 549 -4.46 -14.51 13.75
CA GLY A 549 -4.15 -15.88 13.33
C GLY A 549 -3.75 -16.00 11.85
N GLY A 550 -2.95 -15.07 11.33
CA GLY A 550 -2.45 -15.13 9.95
C GLY A 550 -3.51 -14.84 8.88
N SER A 551 -4.32 -13.79 9.08
CA SER A 551 -5.25 -13.29 8.06
C SER A 551 -4.74 -12.00 7.40
N GLY A 552 -4.93 -11.91 6.09
CA GLY A 552 -4.70 -10.73 5.28
C GLY A 552 -3.25 -10.25 5.15
N TYR A 553 -2.24 -11.12 5.18
CA TYR A 553 -0.83 -10.72 4.97
C TYR A 553 -0.50 -10.68 3.47
N GLY A 554 0.28 -9.70 3.03
CA GLY A 554 0.66 -9.58 1.62
C GLY A 554 1.68 -10.64 1.20
N VAL A 555 2.86 -10.60 1.82
CA VAL A 555 3.92 -11.60 1.70
C VAL A 555 4.29 -12.11 3.08
N LEU A 556 4.43 -13.43 3.24
CA LEU A 556 4.95 -14.08 4.44
C LEU A 556 6.23 -14.87 4.11
N ILE A 557 7.28 -14.68 4.91
CA ILE A 557 8.48 -15.54 4.97
C ILE A 557 8.48 -16.23 6.33
N SER A 558 8.56 -17.56 6.38
CA SER A 558 8.36 -18.34 7.61
C SER A 558 9.28 -19.56 7.76
N GLY A 559 9.76 -19.82 8.98
CA GLY A 559 10.39 -21.07 9.44
C GLY A 559 11.87 -21.25 9.08
N ASP A 560 12.64 -21.89 9.97
CA ASP A 560 14.10 -21.85 10.10
C ASP A 560 14.92 -21.91 8.79
N ASN A 561 14.49 -22.67 7.79
CA ASN A 561 15.22 -22.82 6.53
C ASN A 561 14.88 -21.73 5.51
N SER A 562 14.17 -20.67 5.92
CA SER A 562 13.78 -19.53 5.08
C SER A 562 14.86 -18.45 5.05
N TYR A 563 15.83 -18.60 4.15
CA TYR A 563 16.95 -17.68 4.00
C TYR A 563 17.38 -17.41 2.56
N ASN A 564 18.08 -16.31 2.36
CA ASN A 564 18.52 -15.81 1.06
C ASN A 564 17.36 -15.54 0.08
N ASN A 565 16.17 -15.21 0.58
CA ASN A 565 15.02 -14.82 -0.24
C ASN A 565 15.04 -13.32 -0.52
N TRP A 566 14.46 -12.92 -1.65
CA TRP A 566 14.51 -11.54 -2.15
C TRP A 566 13.11 -11.06 -2.53
N ILE A 567 12.54 -10.18 -1.71
CA ILE A 567 11.20 -9.60 -1.89
C ILE A 567 11.38 -8.18 -2.41
N LYS A 568 11.02 -7.92 -3.68
CA LYS A 568 11.27 -6.61 -4.29
C LYS A 568 10.28 -6.10 -5.31
N ASN A 569 10.25 -4.78 -5.50
CA ASN A 569 9.40 -4.08 -6.48
C ASN A 569 7.88 -4.38 -6.31
N ASN A 570 7.44 -5.00 -5.22
CA ASN A 570 6.05 -5.38 -5.03
C ASN A 570 5.22 -4.18 -4.56
N THR A 571 3.96 -4.12 -4.95
CA THR A 571 2.98 -3.14 -4.44
C THR A 571 1.97 -3.88 -3.56
N VAL A 572 1.90 -3.55 -2.27
CA VAL A 572 1.05 -4.21 -1.30
C VAL A 572 0.07 -3.22 -0.67
N GLY A 573 -1.21 -3.58 -0.57
CA GLY A 573 -2.28 -2.72 -0.05
C GLY A 573 -3.16 -2.07 -1.13
N PRO A 574 -4.15 -1.22 -0.78
CA PRO A 574 -4.30 -0.46 0.47
C PRO A 574 -5.27 -1.09 1.50
N THR A 575 -5.40 -2.42 1.51
CA THR A 575 -6.20 -3.13 2.51
C THR A 575 -5.53 -4.48 2.75
N ILE A 576 -4.76 -4.53 3.84
CA ILE A 576 -3.84 -5.61 4.23
C ILE A 576 -3.62 -5.54 5.77
N ARG A 577 -3.37 -6.65 6.48
CA ARG A 577 -2.98 -6.60 7.91
C ARG A 577 -1.50 -6.22 7.99
N HIS A 578 -0.62 -7.15 7.64
CA HIS A 578 0.80 -6.89 7.44
C HIS A 578 1.13 -6.92 5.95
N GLY A 579 1.99 -6.01 5.48
CA GLY A 579 2.35 -5.94 4.07
C GLY A 579 3.36 -7.03 3.68
N ILE A 580 4.49 -7.05 4.36
CA ILE A 580 5.55 -8.06 4.23
C ILE A 580 5.96 -8.47 5.65
N LEU A 581 5.73 -9.72 6.03
CA LEU A 581 6.05 -10.24 7.36
C LEU A 581 7.12 -11.34 7.27
N ILE A 582 8.07 -11.30 8.19
CA ILE A 582 9.11 -12.32 8.39
C ILE A 582 8.95 -12.91 9.78
N GLN A 583 8.92 -14.23 9.89
CA GLN A 583 8.76 -15.00 11.13
C GLN A 583 9.75 -16.18 11.14
N GLN A 584 10.52 -16.40 12.20
CA GLN A 584 11.46 -17.55 12.30
C GLN A 584 12.40 -17.67 11.08
N ALA A 585 12.86 -16.54 10.53
CA ALA A 585 13.55 -16.51 9.24
C ALA A 585 14.65 -15.42 9.19
N HIS A 586 15.74 -15.73 8.50
CA HIS A 586 16.99 -14.99 8.60
C HIS A 586 17.69 -14.78 7.25
N HIS A 587 18.57 -13.78 7.13
CA HIS A 587 19.32 -13.48 5.90
C HIS A 587 18.44 -13.27 4.65
N ASN A 588 17.30 -12.60 4.80
CA ASN A 588 16.41 -12.21 3.69
C ASN A 588 16.56 -10.73 3.35
N LEU A 589 16.29 -10.37 2.09
CA LEU A 589 16.35 -9.00 1.58
C LEU A 589 14.97 -8.51 1.10
N VAL A 590 14.46 -7.47 1.75
CA VAL A 590 13.21 -6.79 1.40
C VAL A 590 13.55 -5.39 0.87
N GLU A 591 13.43 -5.17 -0.45
CA GLU A 591 13.81 -3.88 -1.04
C GLU A 591 12.92 -3.32 -2.15
N HIS A 592 12.86 -1.99 -2.27
CA HIS A 592 12.10 -1.30 -3.33
C HIS A 592 10.60 -1.65 -3.39
N ASN A 593 10.03 -2.21 -2.32
CA ASN A 593 8.60 -2.48 -2.24
C ASN A 593 7.84 -1.20 -1.86
N THR A 594 6.57 -1.12 -2.26
CA THR A 594 5.62 -0.11 -1.80
C THR A 594 4.54 -0.81 -0.99
N VAL A 595 4.43 -0.48 0.30
CA VAL A 595 3.35 -0.96 1.17
C VAL A 595 2.49 0.22 1.59
N THR A 596 1.17 0.09 1.47
CA THR A 596 0.24 1.15 1.87
C THR A 596 -1.02 0.61 2.53
N GLY A 597 -1.68 1.38 3.40
CA GLY A 597 -2.97 1.00 4.00
C GLY A 597 -2.92 -0.30 4.81
N ALA A 598 -1.78 -0.61 5.43
CA ALA A 598 -1.65 -1.69 6.40
C ALA A 598 -2.38 -1.34 7.70
N VAL A 599 -3.00 -2.33 8.35
CA VAL A 599 -3.72 -2.18 9.63
C VAL A 599 -2.94 -2.73 10.84
N SER A 600 -1.71 -3.16 10.58
CA SER A 600 -0.64 -3.62 11.49
C SER A 600 0.71 -3.27 10.84
N GLY A 601 1.84 -3.77 11.35
CA GLY A 601 3.17 -3.62 10.76
C GLY A 601 3.22 -3.76 9.24
N ALA A 602 3.51 -2.67 8.54
CA ALA A 602 3.47 -2.67 7.08
C ALA A 602 4.66 -3.48 6.49
N ILE A 603 5.84 -3.38 7.11
CA ILE A 603 6.90 -4.38 7.02
C ILE A 603 7.22 -4.81 8.45
N ASP A 604 7.19 -6.12 8.71
CA ASP A 604 7.20 -6.66 10.07
C ASP A 604 8.25 -7.78 10.21
N LEU A 605 9.07 -7.67 11.25
CA LEU A 605 9.88 -8.75 11.80
C LEU A 605 9.16 -9.19 13.08
N HIS A 606 8.47 -10.32 13.02
CA HIS A 606 7.32 -10.61 13.89
C HIS A 606 7.67 -10.80 15.38
N GLY A 607 8.93 -11.12 15.69
CA GLY A 607 9.37 -11.43 17.04
C GLY A 607 9.41 -12.93 17.32
N GLU A 608 9.97 -13.72 16.40
CA GLU A 608 10.27 -15.13 16.63
C GLU A 608 11.67 -15.46 16.09
N ASP A 609 12.69 -14.83 16.69
CA ASP A 609 14.11 -15.03 16.40
C ASP A 609 14.54 -14.70 14.95
N GLU A 610 13.83 -13.79 14.25
CA GLU A 610 14.29 -13.32 12.92
C GLU A 610 15.61 -12.56 13.06
N TYR A 611 16.69 -12.99 12.39
CA TYR A 611 18.00 -12.32 12.51
C TYR A 611 18.67 -12.03 11.16
N SER A 612 19.59 -11.07 11.16
CA SER A 612 20.42 -10.73 9.99
C SER A 612 19.62 -10.43 8.70
N ASN A 613 18.38 -9.93 8.78
CA ASN A 613 17.59 -9.51 7.61
C ASN A 613 17.92 -8.06 7.20
N GLU A 614 17.72 -7.71 5.92
CA GLU A 614 17.98 -6.38 5.37
C GLU A 614 16.70 -5.80 4.74
N ILE A 615 16.21 -4.67 5.28
CA ILE A 615 15.01 -3.97 4.83
C ILE A 615 15.44 -2.61 4.31
N ARG A 616 15.40 -2.39 2.98
CA ARG A 616 15.97 -1.17 2.38
C ARG A 616 15.26 -0.58 1.16
N TYR A 617 15.33 0.74 0.98
CA TYR A 617 14.71 1.46 -0.16
C TYR A 617 13.21 1.22 -0.33
N ASN A 618 12.51 0.69 0.68
CA ASN A 618 11.05 0.50 0.62
C ASN A 618 10.35 1.83 0.89
N THR A 619 9.14 1.97 0.35
CA THR A 619 8.21 3.05 0.68
C THR A 619 7.04 2.47 1.46
N VAL A 620 6.83 2.94 2.67
CA VAL A 620 5.68 2.60 3.50
C VAL A 620 4.85 3.86 3.71
N SER A 621 3.55 3.80 3.40
CA SER A 621 2.69 4.97 3.49
C SER A 621 1.27 4.72 3.96
N ASP A 622 0.69 5.70 4.64
CA ASP A 622 -0.77 5.79 4.84
C ASP A 622 -1.35 4.57 5.59
N CYS A 623 -0.63 4.06 6.59
CA CYS A 623 -1.12 3.01 7.48
C CYS A 623 -2.36 3.48 8.26
N VAL A 624 -3.17 2.54 8.76
CA VAL A 624 -4.22 2.88 9.73
C VAL A 624 -3.56 3.33 11.02
N ARG A 625 -3.89 4.55 11.45
CA ARG A 625 -3.40 5.19 12.68
C ARG A 625 -4.26 4.82 13.88
N ASN A 626 -3.69 4.97 15.08
CA ASN A 626 -4.28 4.59 16.37
C ASN A 626 -4.49 3.07 16.51
N GLY A 627 -3.78 2.28 15.70
CA GLY A 627 -3.90 0.84 15.63
C GLY A 627 -5.31 0.33 15.28
N THR A 628 -5.55 -0.93 15.63
CA THR A 628 -6.84 -1.61 15.55
C THR A 628 -6.99 -2.58 16.71
N THR A 629 -8.19 -3.12 16.95
CA THR A 629 -8.43 -4.18 17.96
C THR A 629 -7.71 -5.52 17.67
N VAL A 630 -6.96 -5.60 16.57
CA VAL A 630 -6.16 -6.76 16.15
C VAL A 630 -4.68 -6.40 15.88
N SER A 631 -4.29 -5.16 16.17
CA SER A 631 -2.91 -4.67 16.28
C SER A 631 -2.97 -3.23 16.82
N PRO A 632 -2.87 -3.01 18.15
CA PRO A 632 -3.01 -1.67 18.74
C PRO A 632 -1.80 -0.77 18.43
N ASN A 633 -0.65 -1.34 18.06
CA ASN A 633 0.63 -0.64 17.96
C ASN A 633 1.09 -0.33 16.52
N GLY A 634 0.32 -0.75 15.51
CA GLY A 634 0.69 -0.78 14.08
C GLY A 634 1.53 0.40 13.57
N ALA A 635 2.83 0.14 13.38
CA ALA A 635 3.82 1.05 12.82
C ALA A 635 4.11 0.77 11.33
N GLY A 636 4.88 1.64 10.69
CA GLY A 636 5.29 1.46 9.30
C GLY A 636 6.33 0.35 9.11
N ILE A 637 7.33 0.27 10.00
CA ILE A 637 8.23 -0.88 10.10
C ILE A 637 8.28 -1.32 11.57
N GLU A 638 8.08 -2.62 11.81
CA GLU A 638 8.07 -3.23 13.14
C GLU A 638 9.26 -4.19 13.31
N ILE A 639 9.80 -4.24 14.53
CA ILE A 639 10.87 -5.15 14.95
C ILE A 639 10.48 -5.72 16.32
N GLY A 640 9.96 -6.95 16.31
CA GLY A 640 9.28 -7.62 17.41
C GLY A 640 7.83 -7.15 17.62
N GLU A 641 6.85 -8.07 17.62
CA GLU A 641 5.48 -7.83 18.10
C GLU A 641 5.42 -7.93 19.64
N TYR A 642 4.52 -7.16 20.26
CA TYR A 642 4.34 -7.17 21.72
C TYR A 642 3.35 -8.26 22.14
N SER A 643 3.83 -9.26 22.89
CA SER A 643 3.07 -10.44 23.33
C SER A 643 1.91 -10.18 24.31
N GLY A 644 1.69 -8.93 24.70
CA GLY A 644 0.71 -8.53 25.72
C GLY A 644 1.32 -8.38 27.12
N VAL A 645 2.47 -9.00 27.38
CA VAL A 645 3.19 -8.96 28.67
C VAL A 645 4.65 -8.56 28.42
N ILE A 646 5.18 -7.59 29.17
CA ILE A 646 6.52 -7.05 28.94
C ILE A 646 7.60 -8.11 29.21
N GLY A 647 8.28 -8.54 28.14
CA GLY A 647 9.45 -9.41 28.21
C GLY A 647 9.15 -10.90 28.43
N THR A 648 7.98 -11.38 28.00
CA THR A 648 7.68 -12.82 27.94
C THR A 648 7.41 -13.30 26.52
N ASP A 649 7.67 -14.59 26.31
CA ASP A 649 7.48 -15.39 25.10
C ASP A 649 6.06 -15.97 24.96
N GLU A 650 5.11 -15.59 25.82
CA GLU A 650 3.80 -16.27 25.97
C GLU A 650 2.86 -16.15 24.75
N MET A 651 3.15 -15.26 23.80
CA MET A 651 2.49 -15.21 22.48
C MET A 651 3.47 -14.95 21.32
N HIS A 652 4.48 -14.11 21.54
CA HIS A 652 5.58 -13.80 20.62
C HIS A 652 6.86 -13.60 21.43
N ASP A 653 8.00 -13.99 20.87
CA ASP A 653 9.34 -13.84 21.43
C ASP A 653 9.94 -12.48 20.97
N ASN A 654 11.26 -12.40 20.88
CA ASN A 654 12.03 -11.24 20.45
C ASN A 654 12.45 -11.42 18.98
N SER A 655 12.61 -10.33 18.21
CA SER A 655 13.37 -10.45 16.95
C SER A 655 14.86 -10.51 17.25
N GLY A 656 15.58 -11.35 16.52
CA GLY A 656 17.01 -11.58 16.69
C GLY A 656 17.89 -10.40 16.24
N ALA A 657 19.20 -10.61 16.39
CA ALA A 657 20.21 -9.58 16.18
C ALA A 657 20.43 -9.20 14.69
N ASN A 658 21.16 -8.10 14.47
CA ASN A 658 21.70 -7.67 13.16
C ASN A 658 20.65 -7.37 12.07
N ASN A 659 19.37 -7.23 12.40
CA ASN A 659 18.37 -6.75 11.46
C ASN A 659 18.67 -5.28 11.09
N TRP A 660 18.86 -5.03 9.79
CA TRP A 660 19.33 -3.75 9.26
C TRP A 660 18.24 -3.06 8.42
N ILE A 661 17.67 -1.99 8.98
CA ILE A 661 16.57 -1.23 8.38
C ILE A 661 17.17 0.10 7.91
N HIS A 662 17.37 0.27 6.59
CA HIS A 662 18.06 1.46 6.08
C HIS A 662 17.55 2.05 4.77
N HIS A 663 17.68 3.37 4.60
CA HIS A 663 17.26 4.11 3.40
C HIS A 663 15.77 3.92 3.02
N ASN A 664 14.90 3.49 3.94
CA ASN A 664 13.46 3.40 3.71
C ASN A 664 12.79 4.77 3.88
N VAL A 665 11.63 4.95 3.25
CA VAL A 665 10.78 6.13 3.40
C VAL A 665 9.47 5.70 4.07
N VAL A 666 9.18 6.23 5.26
CA VAL A 666 8.00 5.85 6.06
C VAL A 666 7.22 7.09 6.49
N TYR A 667 5.95 7.17 6.09
CA TYR A 667 5.11 8.31 6.43
C TYR A 667 3.62 8.02 6.60
N ASN A 668 2.94 8.89 7.34
CA ASN A 668 1.49 8.82 7.57
C ASN A 668 1.01 7.52 8.27
N CYS A 669 1.86 6.89 9.08
CA CYS A 669 1.54 5.76 9.94
C CYS A 669 1.45 6.19 11.43
N SER A 670 1.20 5.26 12.36
CA SER A 670 1.19 5.56 13.81
C SER A 670 2.61 5.95 14.25
N CYS A 671 3.53 4.98 14.24
CA CYS A 671 4.97 5.21 14.33
C CYS A 671 5.66 4.95 12.98
N GLY A 672 6.81 5.58 12.75
CA GLY A 672 7.66 5.32 11.58
C GLY A 672 8.34 3.95 11.68
N ILE A 673 9.24 3.79 12.66
CA ILE A 673 9.89 2.52 13.00
C ILE A 673 9.68 2.23 14.48
N ALA A 674 9.05 1.09 14.80
CA ALA A 674 8.91 0.59 16.17
C ALA A 674 9.91 -0.55 16.43
N ILE A 675 10.48 -0.57 17.63
CA ILE A 675 11.37 -1.62 18.14
C ILE A 675 10.82 -2.05 19.49
N THR A 676 10.40 -3.31 19.62
CA THR A 676 9.73 -3.83 20.82
C THR A 676 10.30 -5.18 21.27
N ASN A 677 9.73 -5.76 22.34
CA ASN A 677 10.01 -7.07 22.94
C ASN A 677 11.46 -7.55 22.75
N ASN A 678 12.36 -7.04 23.59
CA ASN A 678 13.82 -7.22 23.63
C ASN A 678 14.54 -7.40 22.27
N SER A 679 14.07 -6.77 21.19
CA SER A 679 14.65 -6.85 19.84
C SER A 679 15.98 -6.09 19.75
N ASN A 680 17.02 -6.74 20.27
CA ASN A 680 18.34 -6.20 20.54
C ASN A 680 19.20 -6.12 19.27
N TYR A 681 20.22 -5.26 19.28
CA TYR A 681 21.17 -5.10 18.15
C TYR A 681 20.52 -4.70 16.82
N ALA A 682 19.34 -4.08 16.83
CA ALA A 682 18.73 -3.52 15.62
C ALA A 682 19.51 -2.30 15.11
N ILE A 683 19.64 -2.19 13.78
CA ILE A 683 20.49 -1.21 13.10
C ILE A 683 19.61 -0.35 12.17
N ILE A 684 19.41 0.92 12.51
CA ILE A 684 18.45 1.83 11.88
C ILE A 684 19.20 3.01 11.24
N GLU A 685 19.34 3.03 9.92
CA GLU A 685 20.26 3.96 9.22
C GLU A 685 19.69 4.70 8.01
N ASP A 686 19.97 6.00 7.88
CA ASP A 686 19.66 6.81 6.69
C ASP A 686 18.18 6.80 6.24
N ASN A 687 17.24 6.39 7.10
CA ASN A 687 15.81 6.35 6.76
C ASN A 687 15.19 7.75 6.78
N VAL A 688 14.09 7.95 6.05
CA VAL A 688 13.34 9.20 5.97
C VAL A 688 11.94 9.00 6.57
N LEU A 689 11.72 9.56 7.77
CA LEU A 689 10.62 9.19 8.66
C LEU A 689 9.80 10.44 9.02
N TYR A 690 8.60 10.59 8.43
CA TYR A 690 7.86 11.87 8.53
C TYR A 690 6.34 11.80 8.58
N ASN A 691 5.72 12.84 9.16
CA ASN A 691 4.27 12.97 9.34
C ASN A 691 3.60 11.79 10.11
N ASN A 692 4.35 10.92 10.77
CA ASN A 692 3.80 9.83 11.58
C ASN A 692 3.17 10.39 12.87
N LEU A 693 2.19 9.70 13.45
CA LEU A 693 1.40 10.22 14.57
C LEU A 693 2.25 10.45 15.82
N ASP A 694 2.96 9.40 16.23
CA ASP A 694 3.48 9.26 17.60
C ASP A 694 4.98 9.55 17.63
N ALA A 695 5.75 8.85 16.79
CA ALA A 695 7.18 9.10 16.61
C ALA A 695 7.69 8.76 15.20
N GLY A 696 8.88 9.27 14.88
CA GLY A 696 9.68 8.77 13.77
C GLY A 696 10.30 7.42 14.09
N ILE A 697 10.96 7.30 15.24
CA ILE A 697 11.51 6.05 15.79
C ILE A 697 11.08 5.90 17.25
N GLN A 698 10.65 4.71 17.65
CA GLN A 698 10.19 4.40 19.00
C GLN A 698 10.73 3.04 19.46
N ALA A 699 11.49 3.04 20.56
CA ALA A 699 11.99 1.84 21.23
C ALA A 699 11.29 1.69 22.58
N VAL A 700 10.46 0.65 22.75
CA VAL A 700 9.52 0.48 23.88
C VAL A 700 9.29 -0.99 24.26
N HIS A 701 8.57 -1.21 25.37
CA HIS A 701 8.08 -2.53 25.83
C HIS A 701 9.16 -3.60 26.10
N ALA A 702 10.38 -3.20 26.47
CA ALA A 702 11.41 -4.09 26.99
C ALA A 702 12.62 -3.32 27.56
N PRO A 703 13.44 -3.94 28.42
CA PRO A 703 14.85 -3.57 28.61
C PRO A 703 15.66 -3.88 27.33
N LEU A 704 15.50 -3.04 26.31
CA LEU A 704 16.18 -3.15 25.01
C LEU A 704 17.69 -2.88 25.14
N ASN A 705 18.51 -3.37 24.22
CA ASN A 705 19.97 -3.30 24.32
C ASN A 705 20.68 -3.19 22.95
N ASN A 706 21.79 -2.43 22.92
CA ASN A 706 22.71 -2.28 21.78
C ASN A 706 22.10 -1.71 20.49
N LEU A 707 21.08 -0.85 20.58
CA LEU A 707 20.43 -0.27 19.41
C LEU A 707 21.34 0.77 18.73
N THR A 708 21.44 0.72 17.40
CA THR A 708 22.18 1.70 16.59
C THR A 708 21.21 2.50 15.73
N ILE A 709 21.11 3.81 15.95
CA ILE A 709 20.19 4.71 15.24
C ILE A 709 20.99 5.90 14.69
N ARG A 710 21.30 5.90 13.39
CA ARG A 710 22.19 6.94 12.83
C ARG A 710 21.86 7.48 11.44
N ARG A 711 22.15 8.77 11.23
CA ARG A 711 21.95 9.51 9.95
C ARG A 711 20.51 9.56 9.42
N ASN A 712 19.51 9.16 10.20
CA ASN A 712 18.10 9.21 9.78
C ASN A 712 17.60 10.66 9.67
N SER A 713 16.70 10.93 8.73
CA SER A 713 16.03 12.23 8.56
C SER A 713 14.60 12.14 9.08
N ILE A 714 14.34 12.78 10.23
CA ILE A 714 13.13 12.57 11.03
C ILE A 714 12.40 13.91 11.24
N TYR A 715 11.19 14.07 10.69
CA TYR A 715 10.50 15.36 10.77
C TYR A 715 8.97 15.35 10.71
N ASN A 716 8.34 16.38 11.28
CA ASN A 716 6.88 16.55 11.34
C ASN A 716 6.10 15.40 12.02
N ASN A 717 6.75 14.55 12.80
CA ASN A 717 6.08 13.49 13.56
C ASN A 717 5.58 14.04 14.92
N GLY A 718 4.92 13.20 15.73
CA GLY A 718 4.69 13.50 17.14
C GLY A 718 6.01 13.80 17.87
N SER A 719 6.94 12.84 17.88
CA SER A 719 8.32 13.00 18.35
C SER A 719 9.35 12.47 17.33
N GLY A 720 10.61 12.86 17.45
CA GLY A 720 11.69 12.36 16.61
C GLY A 720 12.08 10.92 16.96
N ILE A 721 12.85 10.76 18.04
CA ILE A 721 13.27 9.48 18.59
C ILE A 721 12.79 9.38 20.05
N LEU A 722 12.03 8.34 20.37
CA LEU A 722 11.63 7.98 21.74
C LEU A 722 12.37 6.70 22.17
N LEU A 723 13.11 6.76 23.27
CA LEU A 723 13.76 5.59 23.87
C LEU A 723 13.19 5.32 25.26
N ASN A 724 12.71 4.10 25.50
CA ASN A 724 12.25 3.62 26.80
C ASN A 724 13.04 2.37 27.19
N ASP A 725 13.63 2.37 28.40
CA ASP A 725 14.41 1.28 28.99
C ASP A 725 15.58 0.71 28.16
N VAL A 726 16.09 1.48 27.19
CA VAL A 726 17.17 1.06 26.28
C VAL A 726 18.58 1.21 26.88
N VAL A 727 19.29 0.11 27.02
CA VAL A 727 20.70 0.05 27.39
C VAL A 727 21.61 0.16 26.15
N ASN A 728 22.73 0.88 26.28
CA ASN A 728 23.79 0.98 25.27
C ASN A 728 23.30 1.43 23.86
N ALA A 729 22.42 2.43 23.81
CA ALA A 729 21.95 3.01 22.56
C ALA A 729 22.97 3.98 21.94
N LEU A 730 23.32 3.80 20.67
CA LEU A 730 24.04 4.79 19.85
C LEU A 730 23.05 5.60 19.03
N VAL A 731 23.00 6.92 19.24
CA VAL A 731 22.18 7.86 18.47
C VAL A 731 23.09 8.91 17.83
N GLU A 732 23.40 8.75 16.55
CA GLU A 732 24.51 9.46 15.87
C GLU A 732 24.08 10.17 14.57
N ASP A 733 24.48 11.43 14.39
CA ASP A 733 24.35 12.20 13.13
C ASP A 733 22.92 12.29 12.52
N ASN A 734 21.86 12.00 13.27
CA ASN A 734 20.48 12.09 12.78
C ASN A 734 20.05 13.56 12.61
N ILE A 735 19.20 13.86 11.61
CA ILE A 735 18.62 15.19 11.39
C ILE A 735 17.17 15.15 11.86
N ILE A 736 16.89 15.75 13.02
CA ILE A 736 15.62 15.61 13.73
C ILE A 736 15.00 17.00 13.93
N ARG A 737 13.89 17.28 13.23
CA ARG A 737 13.36 18.65 13.14
C ARG A 737 11.84 18.73 13.04
N ASP A 738 11.28 19.85 13.48
CA ASP A 738 9.86 20.19 13.29
C ASP A 738 8.87 19.15 13.87
N ASN A 739 9.28 18.30 14.83
CA ASN A 739 8.39 17.34 15.49
C ASN A 739 7.61 18.01 16.64
N ARG A 740 6.37 17.57 16.88
CA ARG A 740 5.40 18.27 17.75
C ARG A 740 5.85 18.37 19.22
N TYR A 741 6.48 17.32 19.75
CA TYR A 741 6.92 17.22 21.14
C TYR A 741 8.46 17.17 21.19
N TYR A 742 9.04 15.97 21.21
CA TYR A 742 10.48 15.80 21.46
C TYR A 742 11.28 15.65 20.16
N GLY A 743 12.52 16.14 20.12
CA GLY A 743 13.52 15.72 19.15
C GLY A 743 14.08 14.35 19.54
N ILE A 744 14.77 14.27 20.67
CA ILE A 744 15.16 13.01 21.33
C ILE A 744 14.60 13.00 22.75
N TRP A 745 13.94 11.90 23.14
CA TRP A 745 13.47 11.66 24.50
C TRP A 745 14.00 10.34 25.04
N THR A 746 14.36 10.31 26.32
CA THR A 746 14.67 9.07 27.04
C THR A 746 13.93 8.99 28.38
N ASN A 747 13.52 7.78 28.78
CA ASN A 747 13.09 7.52 30.15
C ASN A 747 14.31 7.40 31.12
N ALA A 748 14.06 6.99 32.37
CA ALA A 748 15.10 6.79 33.39
C ALA A 748 15.89 5.46 33.29
N GLY A 749 15.29 4.41 32.72
CA GLY A 749 15.97 3.13 32.48
C GLY A 749 16.88 3.12 31.25
N VAL A 750 16.72 4.08 30.33
CA VAL A 750 17.67 4.31 29.23
C VAL A 750 19.04 4.68 29.80
N THR A 751 20.04 3.84 29.56
CA THR A 751 21.37 3.96 30.19
C THR A 751 22.50 3.53 29.26
N GLN A 752 23.74 3.94 29.59
CA GLN A 752 24.96 3.69 28.81
C GLN A 752 24.91 4.23 27.36
N TYR A 753 23.98 5.15 27.07
CA TYR A 753 23.76 5.69 25.74
C TYR A 753 24.87 6.66 25.29
N LEU A 754 25.04 6.80 23.97
CA LEU A 754 25.83 7.86 23.34
C LEU A 754 24.99 8.61 22.30
N ILE A 755 24.64 9.86 22.60
CA ILE A 755 23.93 10.77 21.70
C ILE A 755 24.95 11.79 21.18
N THR A 756 25.28 11.76 19.89
CA THR A 756 26.39 12.56 19.32
C THR A 756 26.07 13.07 17.91
N GLY A 757 26.51 14.28 17.55
CA GLY A 757 26.43 14.83 16.18
C GLY A 757 25.02 15.11 15.61
N ASN A 758 23.94 14.68 16.28
CA ASN A 758 22.56 14.88 15.82
C ASN A 758 22.23 16.38 15.66
N THR A 759 21.63 16.73 14.52
CA THR A 759 21.12 18.07 14.23
C THR A 759 19.66 18.17 14.68
N LEU A 760 19.44 18.83 15.82
CA LEU A 760 18.13 19.03 16.43
C LEU A 760 17.63 20.45 16.13
N LEU A 761 16.46 20.60 15.52
CA LEU A 761 15.96 21.92 15.06
C LEU A 761 14.43 22.06 15.15
N ARG A 762 13.95 23.00 15.97
CA ARG A 762 12.51 23.39 16.03
C ARG A 762 11.57 22.25 16.41
N ASN A 763 12.04 21.28 17.19
CA ASN A 763 11.15 20.44 17.98
C ASN A 763 10.67 21.27 19.19
N ALA A 764 9.53 20.95 19.82
CA ALA A 764 9.08 21.72 20.99
C ALA A 764 10.07 21.60 22.18
N ILE A 765 10.67 20.42 22.33
CA ILE A 765 11.82 20.16 23.20
C ILE A 765 12.85 19.37 22.38
N ASP A 766 13.97 19.97 22.00
CA ASP A 766 14.97 19.29 21.16
C ASP A 766 15.56 18.03 21.82
N ILE A 767 15.84 18.06 23.13
CA ILE A 767 16.30 16.88 23.88
C ILE A 767 15.76 16.87 25.33
N LEU A 768 15.28 15.72 25.80
CA LEU A 768 14.97 15.45 27.20
C LEU A 768 15.53 14.08 27.61
N LEU A 769 16.23 14.04 28.74
CA LEU A 769 16.92 12.86 29.26
C LEU A 769 16.36 12.49 30.62
N GLY A 770 15.83 11.27 30.77
CA GLY A 770 15.39 10.74 32.05
C GLY A 770 16.52 10.19 32.95
N SER A 771 17.74 10.06 32.41
CA SER A 771 18.89 9.47 33.12
C SER A 771 20.21 10.16 32.81
N GLU A 772 21.02 10.44 33.84
CA GLU A 772 22.39 10.95 33.69
C GLU A 772 23.41 9.87 33.26
N ASN A 773 23.03 8.59 33.29
CA ASN A 773 23.92 7.47 32.97
C ASN A 773 24.07 7.29 31.45
N GLY A 774 24.80 8.19 30.81
CA GLY A 774 25.12 8.14 29.38
C GLY A 774 26.06 9.29 28.98
N GLN A 775 26.16 9.57 27.68
CA GLN A 775 26.93 10.69 27.15
C GLN A 775 26.14 11.42 26.06
N VAL A 776 26.00 12.74 26.22
CA VAL A 776 25.54 13.62 25.14
C VAL A 776 26.70 14.50 24.67
N ARG A 777 26.90 14.56 23.35
CA ARG A 777 27.94 15.34 22.67
C ARG A 777 27.27 16.19 21.58
N THR A 778 26.69 17.31 21.98
CA THR A 778 26.14 18.29 21.05
C THR A 778 27.27 19.00 20.29
N SER A 779 27.12 19.08 18.97
CA SER A 779 27.79 20.11 18.17
C SER A 779 27.06 21.44 18.38
N THR A 780 27.80 22.49 18.74
CA THR A 780 27.31 23.88 18.86
C THR A 780 27.26 24.60 17.53
#